data_AF-A0AA42BLA3-F1
#
_entry.id   AF-A0AA42BLA3-F1
#
_cell.length_a   1.000
_cell.length_b   1.000
_cell.length_c   1.000
_cell.angle_alpha   90.00
_cell.angle_beta   90.00
_cell.angle_gamma   90.00
#
_symmetry.space_group_name_H-M   'P 1'
#
loop_
_entity.id
_entity.type
_entity.pdbx_description
1 polymer ?
#
loop_
_entity_poly.entity_id
_entity_poly.type
_entity_poly.pdbx_seq_one_letter_code
_entity_poly.pdbx_strand_id
1 'polypeptide(L)'
;MRKNLPTFYYLDHFNEFIGYIEAHCAALLRPDDRAFVNRFLVQDRDTQCVLVRALNRKSPFIKIDSLEYAEINDEQTAIANCMNNKWFISVTEEHFTACLAQLTKVDLLNLLAKNSTLKFTKSASKGALLTLVQNGVAYREFMGSELAKKIVYRAIDDVLEYLLFLFFGHLHGRLNQFSMRDLGIMRTRKNVTAGARFKHCSAAKSAYFWAKLKYRDKYLANIPIFVHNEFIPTFIPPADLPEADGALALDSKDEFCWSIGKQLLAKVEPEWLVPYGFSVEQKEAFAWSYLAASRHPKAQEKLLRLRYAAGAKEEVEAELLAIISAPENEQILVFAEDFLARKYHKKKTSTLTDWLRTAKRSYVFEEVHKNRVERAVVEFYTGQGLVSYKTENELFKSLFGLVFWDILFAKNAPAGNEFDTRPHYIIHNNLYQECTAQVDGLLKKLGTYKALAKHVVQQATLHYGKPNGIFRWHKNIIKRLGCLLQYSDIKAVQGILFAMAENYALYHDGFPDIMVVEDNALRFEEIKATGDVLRKNQLITMAKLKECGFTVDITQVQWGLNPQQPYVVVDIETTGGRAEQHRITEIGIVKVINGQEVDRWQTLLNPQRMIPKNITQLTGIDNALVADAPVFAEIADELAHFTQGCVFVAHNVNFDFSFIKAEFQRLDRHYSRPKLCTVREMRKAFPGLASYSLANLTRHFSIDMTRHHRAMSDAVAAAALLHLVNEKRAEYSVALDSGTVLSELD
;
A
#
# COMPACT_ATOMS: atom_id res chain seq x y z
N MET A 1 -22.12 10.06 -18.29
CA MET A 1 -23.43 10.13 -17.61
C MET A 1 -23.27 9.49 -16.24
N ARG A 2 -23.40 10.24 -15.13
CA ARG A 2 -23.33 9.63 -13.78
C ARG A 2 -24.56 8.73 -13.62
N LYS A 3 -24.38 7.45 -13.32
CA LYS A 3 -25.50 6.57 -12.98
C LYS A 3 -26.14 7.09 -11.70
N ASN A 4 -27.42 7.42 -11.75
CA ASN A 4 -28.20 7.71 -10.55
C ASN A 4 -28.72 6.38 -9.99
N LEU A 5 -28.60 6.19 -8.68
CA LEU A 5 -29.16 5.02 -8.01
C LEU A 5 -30.68 5.23 -7.80
N PRO A 6 -31.50 4.16 -7.85
CA PRO A 6 -32.93 4.22 -7.54
C PRO A 6 -33.19 4.73 -6.12
N THR A 7 -34.38 5.28 -5.84
CA THR A 7 -34.74 5.85 -4.52
C THR A 7 -34.47 4.89 -3.35
N PHE A 8 -34.80 3.61 -3.51
CA PHE A 8 -34.69 2.59 -2.45
C PHE A 8 -33.45 1.71 -2.55
N TYR A 9 -32.41 2.13 -3.29
CA TYR A 9 -31.22 1.32 -3.57
C TYR A 9 -30.60 0.69 -2.30
N TYR A 10 -30.61 1.41 -1.18
CA TYR A 10 -30.01 0.97 0.07
C TYR A 10 -30.79 -0.19 0.69
N LEU A 11 -32.11 -0.19 0.56
CA LEU A 11 -32.98 -1.28 1.02
C LEU A 11 -32.83 -2.47 0.08
N ASP A 12 -32.77 -2.25 -1.24
CA ASP A 12 -32.54 -3.31 -2.22
C ASP A 12 -31.20 -4.02 -1.96
N HIS A 13 -30.13 -3.25 -1.69
CA HIS A 13 -28.81 -3.77 -1.32
C HIS A 13 -28.84 -4.55 0.00
N PHE A 14 -29.60 -4.07 0.99
CA PHE A 14 -29.73 -4.78 2.26
C PHE A 14 -30.53 -6.08 2.10
N ASN A 15 -31.59 -6.08 1.29
CA ASN A 15 -32.36 -7.29 0.97
C ASN A 15 -31.53 -8.30 0.16
N GLU A 16 -30.69 -7.83 -0.77
CA GLU A 16 -29.72 -8.67 -1.48
C GLU A 16 -28.75 -9.35 -0.48
N PHE A 17 -28.22 -8.58 0.47
CA PHE A 17 -27.35 -9.07 1.53
C PHE A 17 -28.05 -10.08 2.45
N ILE A 18 -29.27 -9.78 2.94
CA ILE A 18 -30.04 -10.68 3.79
C ILE A 18 -30.44 -11.96 3.04
N GLY A 19 -30.81 -11.84 1.76
CA GLY A 19 -31.12 -12.99 0.92
C GLY A 19 -29.94 -13.95 0.77
N TYR A 20 -28.73 -13.43 0.65
CA TYR A 20 -27.51 -14.25 0.70
C TYR A 20 -27.37 -14.98 2.04
N ILE A 21 -27.58 -14.27 3.16
CA ILE A 21 -27.46 -14.83 4.50
C ILE A 21 -28.47 -15.97 4.71
N GLU A 22 -29.71 -15.80 4.27
CA GLU A 22 -30.74 -16.83 4.38
C GLU A 22 -30.41 -18.05 3.51
N ALA A 23 -30.06 -17.82 2.23
CA ALA A 23 -29.81 -18.90 1.28
C ALA A 23 -28.56 -19.72 1.61
N HIS A 24 -27.53 -19.10 2.17
CA HIS A 24 -26.21 -19.73 2.30
C HIS A 24 -25.70 -19.85 3.73
N CYS A 25 -26.11 -18.99 4.64
CA CYS A 25 -25.55 -18.89 5.99
C CYS A 25 -26.54 -19.23 7.11
N ALA A 26 -27.76 -19.68 6.81
CA ALA A 26 -28.79 -19.96 7.82
C ALA A 26 -28.33 -20.90 8.95
N ALA A 27 -27.53 -21.92 8.64
CA ALA A 27 -26.98 -22.86 9.62
C ALA A 27 -25.86 -22.26 10.51
N LEU A 28 -25.33 -21.09 10.15
CA LEU A 28 -24.26 -20.38 10.85
C LEU A 28 -24.78 -19.30 11.80
N LEU A 29 -26.08 -18.99 11.72
CA LEU A 29 -26.73 -17.95 12.50
C LEU A 29 -26.85 -18.34 13.97
N ARG A 30 -26.55 -17.37 14.85
CA ARG A 30 -26.82 -17.47 16.28
C ARG A 30 -28.33 -17.29 16.51
N PRO A 31 -28.86 -17.66 17.69
CA PRO A 31 -30.28 -17.47 18.00
C PRO A 31 -30.77 -16.04 17.75
N ASP A 32 -30.01 -15.04 18.21
CA ASP A 32 -30.35 -13.62 18.04
C ASP A 32 -30.27 -13.16 16.59
N ASP A 33 -29.30 -13.65 15.81
CA ASP A 33 -29.19 -13.30 14.39
C ASP A 33 -30.37 -13.85 13.60
N ARG A 34 -30.75 -15.11 13.87
CA ARG A 34 -31.92 -15.73 13.24
C ARG A 34 -33.22 -15.01 13.63
N ALA A 35 -33.35 -14.64 14.90
CA ALA A 35 -34.49 -13.85 15.36
C ALA A 35 -34.54 -12.46 14.71
N PHE A 36 -33.38 -11.82 14.49
CA PHE A 36 -33.30 -10.56 13.75
C PHE A 36 -33.75 -10.73 12.28
N VAL A 37 -33.16 -11.68 11.54
CA VAL A 37 -33.49 -11.92 10.13
C VAL A 37 -34.98 -12.21 9.96
N ASN A 38 -35.53 -13.14 10.76
CA ASN A 38 -36.95 -13.49 10.70
C ASN A 38 -37.87 -12.29 10.98
N ARG A 39 -37.53 -11.45 11.98
CA ARG A 39 -38.32 -10.25 12.31
C ARG A 39 -38.21 -9.18 11.24
N PHE A 40 -37.03 -8.98 10.67
CA PHE A 40 -36.78 -7.99 9.62
C PHE A 40 -37.61 -8.27 8.36
N LEU A 41 -37.63 -9.54 7.90
CA LEU A 41 -38.31 -9.94 6.68
C LEU A 41 -39.83 -9.77 6.72
N VAL A 42 -40.43 -9.79 7.92
CA VAL A 42 -41.89 -9.63 8.08
C VAL A 42 -42.34 -8.19 8.37
N GLN A 43 -41.40 -7.24 8.51
CA GLN A 43 -41.78 -5.83 8.72
C GLN A 43 -42.32 -5.20 7.42
N ASP A 44 -43.13 -4.16 7.59
CA ASP A 44 -43.49 -3.29 6.48
C ASP A 44 -42.27 -2.53 5.92
N ARG A 45 -42.41 -2.01 4.70
CA ARG A 45 -41.33 -1.34 3.97
C ARG A 45 -40.79 -0.11 4.68
N ASP A 46 -41.65 0.67 5.34
CA ASP A 46 -41.23 1.92 5.98
C ASP A 46 -40.37 1.61 7.21
N THR A 47 -40.77 0.60 8.01
CA THR A 47 -39.96 0.06 9.11
C THR A 47 -38.61 -0.47 8.61
N GLN A 48 -38.58 -1.23 7.52
CA GLN A 48 -37.32 -1.71 6.92
C GLN A 48 -36.45 -0.53 6.45
N CYS A 49 -37.03 0.47 5.80
CA CYS A 49 -36.34 1.67 5.35
C CYS A 49 -35.68 2.42 6.52
N VAL A 50 -36.44 2.71 7.58
CA VAL A 50 -35.93 3.40 8.77
C VAL A 50 -34.76 2.64 9.38
N LEU A 51 -34.90 1.33 9.56
CA LEU A 51 -33.81 0.50 10.10
C LEU A 51 -32.58 0.55 9.18
N VAL A 52 -32.72 0.29 7.89
CA VAL A 52 -31.55 0.22 6.98
C VAL A 52 -30.88 1.59 6.81
N ARG A 53 -31.66 2.70 6.80
CA ARG A 53 -31.11 4.06 6.88
C ARG A 53 -30.31 4.27 8.16
N ALA A 54 -30.83 3.78 9.28
CA ALA A 54 -30.10 3.78 10.54
C ALA A 54 -28.82 2.94 10.43
N LEU A 55 -28.86 1.67 10.00
CA LEU A 55 -27.70 0.76 9.90
C LEU A 55 -26.54 1.32 9.04
N ASN A 56 -26.86 2.11 8.01
CA ASN A 56 -25.85 2.76 7.16
C ASN A 56 -25.10 3.93 7.85
N ARG A 57 -25.51 4.33 9.06
CA ARG A 57 -24.84 5.38 9.83
C ARG A 57 -23.68 4.83 10.63
N LYS A 58 -22.59 5.60 10.68
CA LYS A 58 -21.39 5.29 11.46
C LYS A 58 -21.65 5.25 12.97
N SER A 59 -22.53 6.11 13.47
CA SER A 59 -22.87 6.20 14.88
C SER A 59 -23.99 5.22 15.24
N PRO A 60 -23.90 4.49 16.38
CA PRO A 60 -25.01 3.75 16.93
C PRO A 60 -26.03 4.66 17.66
N PHE A 61 -25.70 5.93 17.94
CA PHE A 61 -26.59 6.89 18.58
C PHE A 61 -27.27 7.73 17.51
N ILE A 62 -28.60 7.65 17.45
CA ILE A 62 -29.38 8.23 16.37
C ILE A 62 -30.38 9.22 16.95
N LYS A 63 -30.34 10.45 16.43
CA LYS A 63 -31.41 11.41 16.69
C LYS A 63 -32.62 11.03 15.85
N ILE A 64 -33.76 10.79 16.49
CA ILE A 64 -34.98 10.35 15.81
C ILE A 64 -35.40 11.33 14.71
N ASP A 65 -35.38 12.64 15.01
CA ASP A 65 -35.70 13.73 14.08
C ASP A 65 -34.81 13.77 12.82
N SER A 66 -33.69 13.03 12.80
CA SER A 66 -32.83 12.95 11.62
C SER A 66 -33.17 11.79 10.69
N LEU A 67 -34.17 10.97 11.02
CA LEU A 67 -34.65 9.84 10.21
C LEU A 67 -35.83 10.22 9.30
N GLU A 68 -36.07 11.50 9.07
CA GLU A 68 -37.08 12.02 8.15
C GLU A 68 -36.58 11.92 6.70
N TYR A 69 -37.28 11.14 5.87
CA TYR A 69 -36.91 10.88 4.48
C TYR A 69 -38.15 10.88 3.60
N ALA A 70 -38.12 11.60 2.49
CA ALA A 70 -39.28 11.81 1.62
C ALA A 70 -39.89 10.51 1.04
N GLU A 71 -39.10 9.43 0.99
CA GLU A 71 -39.55 8.12 0.50
C GLU A 71 -40.23 7.23 1.56
N ILE A 72 -40.27 7.65 2.83
CA ILE A 72 -40.90 6.92 3.94
C ILE A 72 -42.22 7.64 4.27
N ASN A 73 -43.34 6.91 4.34
CA ASN A 73 -44.67 7.52 4.44
C ASN A 73 -45.11 7.72 5.90
N ASP A 74 -44.75 6.80 6.79
CA ASP A 74 -45.06 6.87 8.23
C ASP A 74 -43.80 6.58 9.08
N GLU A 75 -42.94 7.59 9.25
CA GLU A 75 -41.72 7.44 10.04
C GLU A 75 -41.99 7.16 11.51
N GLN A 76 -43.06 7.73 12.07
CA GLN A 76 -43.38 7.59 13.50
C GLN A 76 -43.73 6.14 13.84
N THR A 77 -44.60 5.52 13.05
CA THR A 77 -44.93 4.10 13.21
C THR A 77 -43.72 3.21 12.93
N ALA A 78 -42.93 3.52 11.90
CA ALA A 78 -41.71 2.78 11.56
C ALA A 78 -40.64 2.82 12.68
N ILE A 79 -40.45 3.98 13.32
CA ILE A 79 -39.57 4.14 14.48
C ILE A 79 -40.13 3.38 15.68
N ALA A 80 -41.44 3.46 15.95
CA ALA A 80 -42.08 2.72 17.03
C ALA A 80 -41.93 1.20 16.84
N ASN A 81 -42.07 0.70 15.61
CA ASN A 81 -41.83 -0.71 15.28
C ASN A 81 -40.36 -1.10 15.53
N CYS A 82 -39.39 -0.25 15.18
CA CYS A 82 -37.98 -0.50 15.50
C CYS A 82 -37.72 -0.56 17.03
N MET A 83 -38.42 0.27 17.82
CA MET A 83 -38.35 0.24 19.28
C MET A 83 -39.00 -1.02 19.86
N ASN A 84 -40.18 -1.41 19.36
CA ASN A 84 -40.89 -2.63 19.77
C ASN A 84 -40.08 -3.91 19.50
N ASN A 85 -39.36 -3.93 18.37
CA ASN A 85 -38.43 -5.01 18.03
C ASN A 85 -37.11 -4.97 18.82
N LYS A 86 -36.91 -3.96 19.68
CA LYS A 86 -35.68 -3.70 20.46
C LYS A 86 -34.45 -3.46 19.59
N TRP A 87 -34.63 -3.02 18.34
CA TRP A 87 -33.52 -2.62 17.48
C TRP A 87 -33.03 -1.22 17.83
N PHE A 88 -33.97 -0.37 18.22
CA PHE A 88 -33.71 0.88 18.90
C PHE A 88 -34.11 0.73 20.36
N ILE A 89 -33.26 1.19 21.26
CA ILE A 89 -33.52 1.25 22.69
C ILE A 89 -33.16 2.64 23.21
N SER A 90 -33.68 3.00 24.37
CA SER A 90 -33.20 4.18 25.09
C SER A 90 -31.72 4.03 25.44
N VAL A 91 -30.97 5.13 25.43
CA VAL A 91 -29.56 5.14 25.86
C VAL A 91 -29.47 4.57 27.27
N THR A 92 -28.67 3.53 27.45
CA THR A 92 -28.43 2.91 28.76
C THR A 92 -27.29 3.61 29.50
N GLU A 93 -27.15 3.35 30.80
CA GLU A 93 -26.07 3.91 31.63
C GLU A 93 -24.68 3.53 31.10
N GLU A 94 -24.52 2.29 30.64
CA GLU A 94 -23.31 1.78 30.01
C GLU A 94 -22.92 2.57 28.74
N HIS A 95 -23.91 2.98 27.94
CA HIS A 95 -23.69 3.70 26.69
C HIS A 95 -23.63 5.23 26.89
N PHE A 96 -23.87 5.73 28.10
CA PHE A 96 -24.02 7.15 28.39
C PHE A 96 -22.79 7.97 27.98
N THR A 97 -21.61 7.57 28.45
CA THR A 97 -20.35 8.28 28.15
C THR A 97 -20.05 8.32 26.65
N ALA A 98 -20.31 7.20 25.95
CA ALA A 98 -20.14 7.11 24.50
C ALA A 98 -21.17 7.97 23.75
N CYS A 99 -22.40 8.05 24.25
CA CYS A 99 -23.45 8.93 23.71
C CYS A 99 -23.04 10.39 23.79
N LEU A 100 -22.57 10.84 24.97
CA LEU A 100 -22.13 12.22 25.20
C LEU A 100 -21.05 12.66 24.21
N ALA A 101 -20.07 11.78 23.93
CA ALA A 101 -18.97 12.08 23.02
C ALA A 101 -19.45 12.40 21.58
N GLN A 102 -20.62 11.88 21.20
CA GLN A 102 -21.19 12.01 19.86
C GLN A 102 -22.16 13.19 19.72
N LEU A 103 -22.55 13.81 20.84
CA LEU A 103 -23.35 15.02 20.84
C LEU A 103 -22.64 16.18 20.13
N THR A 104 -23.42 17.09 19.55
CA THR A 104 -22.88 18.32 18.96
C THR A 104 -22.47 19.31 20.05
N LYS A 105 -21.67 20.32 19.71
CA LYS A 105 -21.34 21.39 20.67
C LYS A 105 -22.60 22.07 21.23
N VAL A 106 -23.64 22.24 20.41
CA VAL A 106 -24.91 22.84 20.81
C VAL A 106 -25.64 21.97 21.82
N ASP A 107 -25.70 20.67 21.59
CA ASP A 107 -26.31 19.71 22.52
C ASP A 107 -25.62 19.75 23.90
N LEU A 108 -24.28 19.76 23.93
CA LEU A 108 -23.50 19.82 25.17
C LEU A 108 -23.76 21.13 25.94
N LEU A 109 -23.84 22.26 25.24
CA LEU A 109 -24.17 23.55 25.86
C LEU A 109 -25.59 23.56 26.44
N ASN A 110 -26.55 22.94 25.77
CA ASN A 110 -27.93 22.84 26.25
C ASN A 110 -28.04 21.97 27.51
N LEU A 111 -27.25 20.89 27.60
CA LEU A 111 -27.17 20.08 28.81
C LEU A 111 -26.56 20.87 29.97
N LEU A 112 -25.44 21.56 29.74
CA LEU A 112 -24.78 22.38 30.77
C LEU A 112 -25.66 23.55 31.24
N ALA A 113 -26.40 24.19 30.33
CA ALA A 113 -27.28 25.32 30.68
C ALA A 113 -28.43 24.93 31.62
N LYS A 114 -28.83 23.66 31.64
CA LYS A 114 -29.85 23.15 32.57
C LYS A 114 -29.29 22.80 33.95
N ASN A 115 -27.96 22.68 34.07
CA ASN A 115 -27.29 22.38 35.33
C ASN A 115 -26.70 23.67 35.92
N SER A 116 -27.42 24.31 36.85
CA SER A 116 -27.05 25.60 37.43
C SER A 116 -25.77 25.59 38.28
N THR A 117 -25.20 24.41 38.55
CA THR A 117 -24.00 24.25 39.39
C THR A 117 -22.69 24.25 38.59
N LEU A 118 -22.75 23.96 37.29
CA LEU A 118 -21.57 23.85 36.44
C LEU A 118 -21.28 25.19 35.75
N LYS A 119 -20.09 25.75 36.00
CA LYS A 119 -19.62 26.96 35.32
C LYS A 119 -18.97 26.59 33.98
N PHE A 120 -19.42 27.21 32.90
CA PHE A 120 -18.85 27.00 31.55
C PHE A 120 -18.89 28.28 30.72
N THR A 121 -18.06 28.34 29.67
CA THR A 121 -18.07 29.42 28.68
C THR A 121 -18.58 28.92 27.33
N LYS A 122 -19.46 29.67 26.67
CA LYS A 122 -20.01 29.28 25.35
C LYS A 122 -18.93 29.18 24.26
N SER A 123 -17.83 29.91 24.43
CA SER A 123 -16.67 29.89 23.52
C SER A 123 -15.78 28.64 23.68
N ALA A 124 -15.91 27.87 24.76
CA ALA A 124 -15.09 26.68 25.00
C ALA A 124 -15.15 25.66 23.86
N SER A 125 -14.08 24.88 23.68
CA SER A 125 -14.00 23.84 22.67
C SER A 125 -14.98 22.70 22.96
N LYS A 126 -15.38 21.92 21.92
CA LYS A 126 -16.26 20.75 22.11
C LYS A 126 -15.65 19.76 23.12
N GLY A 127 -14.34 19.54 23.07
CA GLY A 127 -13.63 18.64 23.99
C GLY A 127 -13.73 19.11 25.45
N ALA A 128 -13.47 20.40 25.72
CA ALA A 128 -13.59 20.95 27.06
C ALA A 128 -15.03 20.86 27.61
N LEU A 129 -16.02 21.15 26.76
CA LEU A 129 -17.43 21.03 27.13
C LEU A 129 -17.82 19.57 27.39
N LEU A 130 -17.33 18.63 26.57
CA LEU A 130 -17.58 17.20 26.77
C LEU A 130 -17.02 16.73 28.12
N THR A 131 -15.79 17.09 28.47
CA THR A 131 -15.19 16.75 29.77
C THR A 131 -16.01 17.31 30.93
N LEU A 132 -16.47 18.56 30.82
CA LEU A 132 -17.34 19.16 31.84
C LEU A 132 -18.66 18.39 32.01
N VAL A 133 -19.30 18.00 30.90
CA VAL A 133 -20.55 17.21 30.94
C VAL A 133 -20.29 15.82 31.52
N GLN A 134 -19.22 15.13 31.09
CA GLN A 134 -18.87 13.79 31.59
C GLN A 134 -18.60 13.77 33.10
N ASN A 135 -18.03 14.85 33.65
CA ASN A 135 -17.72 14.94 35.07
C ASN A 135 -18.88 15.49 35.91
N GLY A 136 -19.81 16.22 35.30
CA GLY A 136 -20.80 17.02 36.03
C GLY A 136 -22.26 16.64 35.83
N VAL A 137 -22.59 15.90 34.77
CA VAL A 137 -23.98 15.50 34.46
C VAL A 137 -24.14 14.01 34.69
N ALA A 138 -25.00 13.65 35.65
CA ALA A 138 -25.29 12.24 35.93
C ALA A 138 -26.20 11.63 34.84
N TYR A 139 -26.11 10.31 34.63
CA TYR A 139 -26.94 9.59 33.67
C TYR A 139 -28.44 9.85 33.86
N ARG A 140 -28.93 9.84 35.12
CA ARG A 140 -30.34 10.12 35.44
C ARG A 140 -30.78 11.53 35.02
N GLU A 141 -29.90 12.52 35.18
CA GLU A 141 -30.17 13.91 34.77
C GLU A 141 -30.26 14.02 33.25
N PHE A 142 -29.33 13.37 32.53
CA PHE A 142 -29.38 13.29 31.08
C PHE A 142 -30.68 12.63 30.59
N MET A 143 -31.07 11.49 31.16
CA MET A 143 -32.29 10.77 30.77
C MET A 143 -33.58 11.56 31.04
N GLY A 144 -33.57 12.49 31.99
CA GLY A 144 -34.67 13.43 32.22
C GLY A 144 -34.78 14.55 31.19
N SER A 145 -33.81 14.70 30.28
CA SER A 145 -33.78 15.78 29.29
C SER A 145 -34.61 15.48 28.03
N GLU A 146 -35.18 16.53 27.43
CA GLU A 146 -35.82 16.43 26.10
C GLU A 146 -34.86 15.93 25.00
N LEU A 147 -33.55 16.15 25.17
CA LEU A 147 -32.55 15.64 24.24
C LEU A 147 -32.45 14.12 24.30
N ALA A 148 -32.44 13.52 25.49
CA ALA A 148 -32.36 12.07 25.65
C ALA A 148 -33.58 11.36 25.06
N LYS A 149 -34.78 11.94 25.15
CA LYS A 149 -36.00 11.40 24.53
C LYS A 149 -35.92 11.32 22.99
N LYS A 150 -35.09 12.17 22.38
CA LYS A 150 -34.88 12.22 20.94
C LYS A 150 -33.73 11.37 20.45
N ILE A 151 -32.98 10.73 21.36
CA ILE A 151 -31.82 9.90 21.01
C ILE A 151 -32.12 8.45 21.33
N VAL A 152 -31.97 7.60 20.33
CA VAL A 152 -32.01 6.15 20.50
C VAL A 152 -30.61 5.57 20.30
N TYR A 153 -30.35 4.46 21.00
CA TYR A 153 -29.20 3.60 20.77
C TYR A 153 -29.62 2.41 19.90
N ARG A 154 -28.83 2.16 18.85
CA ARG A 154 -29.03 1.08 17.90
C ARG A 154 -28.40 -0.22 18.45
N ALA A 155 -29.23 -1.08 19.05
CA ALA A 155 -28.80 -2.24 19.83
C ALA A 155 -28.53 -3.52 19.02
N ILE A 156 -28.56 -3.44 17.69
CA ILE A 156 -28.38 -4.60 16.79
C ILE A 156 -27.02 -4.62 16.09
N ASP A 157 -26.08 -3.76 16.50
CA ASP A 157 -24.80 -3.60 15.80
C ASP A 157 -23.94 -4.87 15.83
N ASP A 158 -23.94 -5.63 16.93
CA ASP A 158 -23.24 -6.92 16.98
C ASP A 158 -23.86 -7.96 16.04
N VAL A 159 -25.20 -7.95 15.89
CA VAL A 159 -25.88 -8.81 14.92
C VAL A 159 -25.48 -8.42 13.50
N LEU A 160 -25.58 -7.13 13.16
CA LEU A 160 -25.19 -6.64 11.84
C LEU A 160 -23.72 -6.95 11.54
N GLU A 161 -22.81 -6.71 12.48
CA GLU A 161 -21.39 -6.95 12.31
C GLU A 161 -21.08 -8.43 12.09
N TYR A 162 -21.73 -9.34 12.83
CA TYR A 162 -21.60 -10.77 12.60
C TYR A 162 -22.16 -11.21 11.24
N LEU A 163 -23.32 -10.70 10.81
CA LEU A 163 -23.87 -10.99 9.48
C LEU A 163 -22.94 -10.48 8.37
N LEU A 164 -22.41 -9.26 8.51
CA LEU A 164 -21.42 -8.71 7.59
C LEU A 164 -20.13 -9.53 7.60
N PHE A 165 -19.71 -10.05 8.75
CA PHE A 165 -18.58 -10.96 8.86
C PHE A 165 -18.83 -12.28 8.11
N LEU A 166 -20.02 -12.89 8.23
CA LEU A 166 -20.36 -14.09 7.46
C LEU A 166 -20.34 -13.83 5.95
N PHE A 167 -20.78 -12.64 5.53
CA PHE A 167 -20.79 -12.25 4.12
C PHE A 167 -19.39 -11.92 3.60
N PHE A 168 -18.65 -11.02 4.24
CA PHE A 168 -17.34 -10.54 3.76
C PHE A 168 -16.14 -11.37 4.23
N GLY A 169 -16.29 -12.19 5.26
CA GLY A 169 -15.20 -12.94 5.91
C GLY A 169 -14.29 -12.10 6.79
N HIS A 170 -14.60 -10.81 7.00
CA HIS A 170 -13.80 -9.87 7.79
C HIS A 170 -14.64 -8.69 8.30
N LEU A 171 -14.15 -7.96 9.31
CA LEU A 171 -14.89 -6.87 9.99
C LEU A 171 -14.89 -5.51 9.29
N HIS A 172 -14.13 -5.35 8.21
CA HIS A 172 -14.06 -4.07 7.48
C HIS A 172 -15.16 -3.91 6.41
N GLY A 173 -15.98 -4.96 6.20
CA GLY A 173 -17.03 -4.99 5.21
C GLY A 173 -18.16 -4.02 5.55
N ARG A 174 -18.73 -3.36 4.53
CA ARG A 174 -19.71 -2.28 4.70
C ARG A 174 -20.79 -2.40 3.62
N LEU A 175 -22.02 -2.04 3.99
CA LEU A 175 -23.16 -2.00 3.06
C LEU A 175 -22.97 -1.01 1.90
N ASN A 176 -22.19 0.07 2.08
CA ASN A 176 -21.92 1.02 1.01
C ASN A 176 -21.12 0.44 -0.17
N GLN A 177 -20.52 -0.76 -0.02
CA GLN A 177 -19.81 -1.44 -1.10
C GLN A 177 -20.75 -1.84 -2.25
N PHE A 178 -22.01 -2.17 -1.95
CA PHE A 178 -23.03 -2.44 -2.96
C PHE A 178 -23.33 -1.20 -3.81
N SER A 179 -23.41 -0.03 -3.17
CA SER A 179 -23.58 1.24 -3.89
C SER A 179 -22.37 1.59 -4.74
N MET A 180 -21.15 1.35 -4.23
CA MET A 180 -19.92 1.56 -5.02
C MET A 180 -19.82 0.61 -6.23
N ARG A 181 -20.30 -0.64 -6.09
CA ARG A 181 -20.43 -1.61 -7.19
C ARG A 181 -21.36 -1.08 -8.28
N ASP A 182 -22.57 -0.67 -7.91
CA ASP A 182 -23.60 -0.27 -8.89
C ASP A 182 -23.25 1.04 -9.62
N LEU A 183 -22.56 1.95 -8.91
CA LEU A 183 -21.98 3.16 -9.49
C LEU A 183 -20.76 2.89 -10.39
N GLY A 184 -20.22 1.67 -10.40
CA GLY A 184 -19.03 1.29 -11.16
C GLY A 184 -17.71 1.82 -10.58
N ILE A 185 -17.73 2.31 -9.34
CA ILE A 185 -16.55 2.80 -8.62
C ILE A 185 -15.73 1.60 -8.11
N MET A 186 -16.41 0.58 -7.59
CA MET A 186 -15.81 -0.68 -7.17
C MET A 186 -16.08 -1.75 -8.22
N ARG A 187 -15.03 -2.50 -8.60
CA ARG A 187 -15.17 -3.66 -9.48
C ARG A 187 -15.36 -4.91 -8.62
N THR A 188 -16.41 -5.68 -8.89
CA THR A 188 -16.67 -6.98 -8.28
C THR A 188 -16.36 -8.12 -9.27
N ARG A 189 -16.20 -9.34 -8.75
CA ARG A 189 -16.05 -10.55 -9.56
C ARG A 189 -17.39 -10.92 -10.17
N LYS A 190 -17.41 -11.23 -11.48
CA LYS A 190 -18.62 -11.71 -12.17
C LYS A 190 -18.68 -13.24 -12.13
N ASN A 191 -19.90 -13.80 -12.15
CA ASN A 191 -20.16 -15.25 -12.18
C ASN A 191 -19.53 -16.02 -11.00
N VAL A 192 -19.61 -15.46 -9.80
CA VAL A 192 -19.18 -16.15 -8.57
C VAL A 192 -20.28 -17.08 -8.09
N THR A 193 -19.93 -18.32 -7.78
CA THR A 193 -20.83 -19.24 -7.08
C THR A 193 -20.91 -18.81 -5.62
N ALA A 194 -22.09 -18.34 -5.21
CA ALA A 194 -22.37 -17.91 -3.84
C ALA A 194 -22.43 -19.11 -2.88
N GLY A 195 -21.99 -18.92 -1.64
CA GLY A 195 -22.05 -19.97 -0.62
C GLY A 195 -21.31 -19.62 0.67
N ALA A 196 -21.60 -20.37 1.72
CA ALA A 196 -21.03 -20.11 3.04
C ALA A 196 -19.51 -20.28 3.08
N ARG A 197 -18.86 -19.37 3.81
CA ARG A 197 -17.41 -19.40 4.10
C ARG A 197 -17.04 -20.40 5.19
N PHE A 198 -18.00 -20.73 6.06
CA PHE A 198 -17.81 -21.63 7.19
C PHE A 198 -18.74 -22.83 7.05
N LYS A 199 -18.25 -24.01 7.43
CA LYS A 199 -19.06 -25.25 7.43
C LYS A 199 -19.93 -25.37 8.68
N HIS A 200 -19.47 -24.85 9.81
CA HIS A 200 -20.12 -25.00 11.11
C HIS A 200 -20.25 -23.66 11.84
N CYS A 201 -21.33 -23.52 12.62
CA CYS A 201 -21.58 -22.32 13.42
C CYS A 201 -20.50 -22.09 14.49
N SER A 202 -19.94 -23.15 15.08
CA SER A 202 -18.84 -23.05 16.06
C SER A 202 -17.61 -22.35 15.48
N ALA A 203 -17.17 -22.79 14.31
CA ALA A 203 -16.02 -22.22 13.60
C ALA A 203 -16.27 -20.76 13.19
N ALA A 204 -17.48 -20.43 12.73
CA ALA A 204 -17.85 -19.06 12.40
C ALA A 204 -17.83 -18.13 13.63
N LYS A 205 -18.37 -18.58 14.78
CA LYS A 205 -18.32 -17.85 16.05
C LYS A 205 -16.90 -17.65 16.54
N SER A 206 -16.09 -18.71 16.53
CA SER A 206 -14.69 -18.64 16.95
C SER A 206 -13.90 -17.67 16.07
N ALA A 207 -14.05 -17.75 14.74
CA ALA A 207 -13.39 -16.84 13.82
C ALA A 207 -13.83 -15.37 14.01
N TYR A 208 -15.13 -15.13 14.25
CA TYR A 208 -15.65 -13.80 14.53
C TYR A 208 -15.08 -13.22 15.83
N PHE A 209 -15.08 -14.01 16.91
CA PHE A 209 -14.53 -13.64 18.21
C PHE A 209 -13.07 -13.18 18.08
N TRP A 210 -12.23 -13.99 17.45
CA TRP A 210 -10.81 -13.67 17.28
C TRP A 210 -10.58 -12.50 16.32
N ALA A 211 -11.39 -12.39 15.25
CA ALA A 211 -11.34 -11.24 14.35
C ALA A 211 -11.65 -9.93 15.09
N LYS A 212 -12.62 -9.93 16.03
CA LYS A 212 -12.98 -8.76 16.84
C LYS A 212 -11.84 -8.31 17.75
N LEU A 213 -11.24 -9.26 18.48
CA LEU A 213 -10.10 -8.98 19.35
C LEU A 213 -8.90 -8.42 18.56
N LYS A 214 -8.56 -9.07 17.45
CA LYS A 214 -7.50 -8.62 16.54
C LYS A 214 -7.79 -7.24 15.95
N TYR A 215 -9.02 -6.95 15.55
CA TYR A 215 -9.37 -5.67 14.94
C TYR A 215 -9.28 -4.52 15.95
N ARG A 216 -9.74 -4.74 17.17
CA ARG A 216 -9.66 -3.73 18.25
C ARG A 216 -8.23 -3.34 18.56
N ASP A 217 -7.36 -4.33 18.74
CA ASP A 217 -5.95 -4.14 19.03
C ASP A 217 -5.29 -3.14 18.06
N LYS A 218 -5.67 -3.23 16.79
CA LYS A 218 -5.10 -2.40 15.73
C LYS A 218 -5.74 -1.02 15.57
N TYR A 219 -6.99 -0.82 16.00
CA TYR A 219 -7.78 0.36 15.60
C TYR A 219 -8.73 0.98 16.64
N LEU A 220 -9.16 0.27 17.69
CA LEU A 220 -10.29 0.69 18.54
C LEU A 220 -10.02 0.51 20.05
N ALA A 221 -8.77 0.67 20.52
CA ALA A 221 -8.30 0.31 21.87
C ALA A 221 -9.27 0.67 23.04
N ASN A 222 -10.12 1.69 22.90
CA ASN A 222 -10.97 2.25 23.95
C ASN A 222 -12.48 1.97 23.84
N ILE A 223 -12.93 1.03 23.01
CA ILE A 223 -14.37 0.68 22.89
C ILE A 223 -14.66 -0.69 23.54
N PRO A 224 -15.68 -0.82 24.41
CA PRO A 224 -16.16 -2.10 24.90
C PRO A 224 -16.52 -3.05 23.75
N ILE A 225 -16.01 -4.28 23.77
CA ILE A 225 -16.43 -5.31 22.83
C ILE A 225 -17.51 -6.14 23.51
N PHE A 226 -18.61 -6.33 22.79
CA PHE A 226 -19.59 -7.37 23.11
C PHE A 226 -19.52 -8.46 22.06
N VAL A 227 -19.57 -9.71 22.47
CA VAL A 227 -19.84 -10.85 21.60
C VAL A 227 -20.94 -11.62 22.28
N HIS A 228 -22.04 -11.89 21.57
CA HIS A 228 -23.23 -12.51 22.19
C HIS A 228 -23.83 -11.69 23.35
N ASN A 229 -23.72 -10.36 23.30
CA ASN A 229 -24.08 -9.45 24.39
C ASN A 229 -23.31 -9.68 25.70
N GLU A 230 -22.26 -10.50 25.69
CA GLU A 230 -21.33 -10.64 26.80
C GLU A 230 -20.17 -9.66 26.63
N PHE A 231 -19.87 -8.92 27.69
CA PHE A 231 -18.73 -8.02 27.73
C PHE A 231 -17.44 -8.83 27.67
N ILE A 232 -16.60 -8.57 26.67
CA ILE A 232 -15.26 -9.13 26.61
C ILE A 232 -14.27 -8.11 27.19
N PRO A 233 -13.57 -8.44 28.29
CA PRO A 233 -12.57 -7.55 28.84
C PRO A 233 -11.43 -7.31 27.84
N THR A 234 -10.85 -6.12 27.89
CA THR A 234 -9.70 -5.74 27.04
C THR A 234 -8.53 -6.68 27.22
N PHE A 235 -8.29 -7.09 28.45
CA PHE A 235 -7.31 -8.08 28.82
C PHE A 235 -8.02 -9.38 29.18
N ILE A 236 -7.66 -10.46 28.50
CA ILE A 236 -8.05 -11.82 28.86
C ILE A 236 -6.79 -12.48 29.45
N PRO A 237 -6.79 -13.01 30.68
CA PRO A 237 -5.63 -13.72 31.18
C PRO A 237 -5.24 -14.86 30.22
N PRO A 238 -3.93 -15.11 29.97
CA PRO A 238 -3.52 -16.16 29.03
C PRO A 238 -4.11 -17.55 29.30
N ALA A 239 -4.36 -17.88 30.57
CA ALA A 239 -4.99 -19.13 31.00
C ALA A 239 -6.48 -19.24 30.61
N ASP A 240 -7.13 -18.09 30.38
CA ASP A 240 -8.56 -18.00 30.07
C ASP A 240 -8.81 -17.75 28.57
N LEU A 241 -7.76 -17.81 27.73
CA LEU A 241 -7.89 -17.63 26.28
C LEU A 241 -8.73 -18.78 25.69
N PRO A 242 -9.82 -18.48 24.95
CA PRO A 242 -10.61 -19.53 24.32
C PRO A 242 -9.81 -20.37 23.32
N GLU A 243 -10.35 -21.54 22.98
CA GLU A 243 -9.84 -22.29 21.85
C GLU A 243 -10.24 -21.63 20.51
N ALA A 244 -9.37 -21.75 19.52
CA ALA A 244 -9.62 -21.27 18.18
C ALA A 244 -10.05 -22.45 17.28
N ASP A 245 -11.29 -22.41 16.82
CA ASP A 245 -11.88 -23.44 15.94
C ASP A 245 -11.72 -23.01 14.47
N GLY A 246 -10.84 -23.72 13.75
CA GLY A 246 -10.54 -23.50 12.34
C GLY A 246 -9.37 -22.54 12.07
N ALA A 247 -8.83 -22.62 10.85
CA ALA A 247 -7.60 -21.90 10.48
C ALA A 247 -7.72 -20.38 10.62
N LEU A 248 -8.82 -19.77 10.18
CA LEU A 248 -9.02 -18.31 10.25
C LEU A 248 -9.07 -17.79 11.69
N ALA A 249 -9.70 -18.54 12.59
CA ALA A 249 -9.76 -18.24 14.02
C ALA A 249 -8.36 -18.32 14.63
N LEU A 250 -7.62 -19.37 14.29
CA LEU A 250 -6.29 -19.63 14.81
C LEU A 250 -5.27 -18.61 14.34
N ASP A 251 -5.30 -18.21 13.07
CA ASP A 251 -4.46 -17.13 12.53
C ASP A 251 -4.77 -15.78 13.21
N SER A 252 -6.05 -15.51 13.47
CA SER A 252 -6.46 -14.30 14.17
C SER A 252 -6.04 -14.31 15.65
N LYS A 253 -6.11 -15.46 16.32
CA LYS A 253 -5.58 -15.70 17.67
C LYS A 253 -4.07 -15.47 17.70
N ASP A 254 -3.33 -16.07 16.78
CA ASP A 254 -1.86 -15.96 16.72
C ASP A 254 -1.42 -14.50 16.56
N GLU A 255 -2.07 -13.75 15.67
CA GLU A 255 -1.81 -12.32 15.49
C GLU A 255 -2.18 -11.48 16.72
N PHE A 256 -3.33 -11.78 17.36
CA PHE A 256 -3.75 -11.11 18.59
C PHE A 256 -2.74 -11.34 19.72
N CYS A 257 -2.39 -12.60 19.99
CA CYS A 257 -1.42 -12.98 21.02
C CYS A 257 -0.04 -12.34 20.79
N TRP A 258 0.43 -12.33 19.54
CA TRP A 258 1.65 -11.61 19.16
C TRP A 258 1.57 -10.11 19.52
N SER A 259 0.47 -9.46 19.17
CA SER A 259 0.31 -8.02 19.38
C SER A 259 0.22 -7.65 20.86
N ILE A 260 -0.58 -8.39 21.63
CA ILE A 260 -0.71 -8.17 23.08
C ILE A 260 0.61 -8.44 23.78
N GLY A 261 1.29 -9.55 23.48
CA GLY A 261 2.62 -9.85 24.03
C GLY A 261 3.63 -8.74 23.72
N LYS A 262 3.61 -8.18 22.51
CA LYS A 262 4.46 -7.04 22.14
C LYS A 262 4.11 -5.77 22.93
N GLN A 263 2.83 -5.49 23.15
CA GLN A 263 2.36 -4.30 23.87
C GLN A 263 2.67 -4.34 25.36
N LEU A 264 2.54 -5.50 25.99
CA LEU A 264 2.94 -5.72 27.38
C LEU A 264 4.44 -5.48 27.59
N LEU A 265 5.27 -5.69 26.55
CA LEU A 265 6.72 -5.44 26.54
C LEU A 265 7.10 -4.04 26.02
N ALA A 266 6.13 -3.16 25.75
CA ALA A 266 6.41 -1.84 25.24
C ALA A 266 7.11 -0.97 26.29
N LYS A 267 8.07 -0.14 25.86
CA LYS A 267 8.78 0.79 26.76
C LYS A 267 7.85 1.86 27.34
N VAL A 268 6.83 2.25 26.58
CA VAL A 268 5.79 3.19 26.99
C VAL A 268 4.53 2.36 27.18
N GLU A 269 3.95 2.41 28.37
CA GLU A 269 2.75 1.65 28.71
C GLU A 269 1.56 2.13 27.87
N PRO A 270 0.89 1.22 27.14
CA PRO A 270 -0.34 1.54 26.43
C PRO A 270 -1.43 2.05 27.39
N GLU A 271 -2.15 3.11 27.00
CA GLU A 271 -3.21 3.72 27.82
C GLU A 271 -4.26 2.71 28.29
N TRP A 272 -4.59 1.72 27.45
CA TRP A 272 -5.59 0.70 27.78
C TRP A 272 -5.13 -0.29 28.87
N LEU A 273 -3.81 -0.40 29.13
CA LEU A 273 -3.26 -1.25 30.18
C LEU A 273 -3.24 -0.56 31.54
N VAL A 274 -3.19 0.78 31.58
CA VAL A 274 -3.11 1.59 32.80
C VAL A 274 -4.18 1.23 33.84
N PRO A 275 -5.47 1.03 33.49
CA PRO A 275 -6.51 0.69 34.45
C PRO A 275 -6.30 -0.65 35.17
N TYR A 276 -5.49 -1.56 34.61
CA TYR A 276 -5.23 -2.87 35.20
C TYR A 276 -4.15 -2.84 36.29
N GLY A 277 -3.30 -1.81 36.33
CA GLY A 277 -2.33 -1.61 37.40
C GLY A 277 -1.28 -2.73 37.55
N PHE A 278 -0.96 -3.44 36.47
CA PHE A 278 -0.02 -4.56 36.50
C PHE A 278 1.42 -4.12 36.83
N SER A 279 2.10 -4.88 37.69
CA SER A 279 3.53 -4.72 37.94
C SER A 279 4.36 -5.03 36.68
N VAL A 280 5.64 -4.65 36.68
CA VAL A 280 6.55 -4.95 35.56
C VAL A 280 6.69 -6.46 35.38
N GLU A 281 6.83 -7.20 36.48
CA GLU A 281 6.98 -8.65 36.51
C GLU A 281 5.70 -9.35 36.00
N GLN A 282 4.53 -8.84 36.40
CA GLN A 282 3.25 -9.36 35.91
C GLN A 282 3.10 -9.15 34.40
N LYS A 283 3.44 -7.96 33.90
CA LYS A 283 3.41 -7.66 32.47
C LYS A 283 4.36 -8.55 31.68
N GLU A 284 5.57 -8.77 32.19
CA GLU A 284 6.54 -9.65 31.57
C GLU A 284 6.04 -11.11 31.54
N ALA A 285 5.55 -11.63 32.67
CA ALA A 285 5.00 -12.99 32.74
C ALA A 285 3.84 -13.18 31.75
N PHE A 286 2.88 -12.26 31.72
CA PHE A 286 1.79 -12.31 30.75
C PHE A 286 2.28 -12.21 29.31
N ALA A 287 3.24 -11.33 29.02
CA ALA A 287 3.80 -11.21 27.68
C ALA A 287 4.41 -12.52 27.20
N TRP A 288 5.18 -13.19 28.05
CA TRP A 288 5.78 -14.49 27.71
C TRP A 288 4.71 -15.55 27.44
N SER A 289 3.66 -15.63 28.26
CA SER A 289 2.55 -16.55 28.05
C SER A 289 1.79 -16.27 26.74
N TYR A 290 1.54 -15.00 26.41
CA TYR A 290 0.92 -14.61 25.15
C TYR A 290 1.79 -14.97 23.94
N LEU A 291 3.10 -14.71 24.01
CA LEU A 291 4.02 -15.06 22.94
C LEU A 291 4.12 -16.59 22.75
N ALA A 292 4.09 -17.37 23.84
CA ALA A 292 4.09 -18.82 23.81
C ALA A 292 2.78 -19.41 23.25
N ALA A 293 1.65 -18.73 23.45
CA ALA A 293 0.35 -19.13 22.92
C ALA A 293 0.16 -18.80 21.42
N SER A 294 1.15 -18.19 20.76
CA SER A 294 1.10 -17.77 19.36
C SER A 294 2.05 -18.60 18.50
N ARG A 295 1.53 -19.15 17.39
CA ARG A 295 2.34 -19.79 16.33
C ARG A 295 2.92 -18.78 15.35
N HIS A 296 2.68 -17.48 15.55
CA HIS A 296 3.18 -16.45 14.66
C HIS A 296 4.73 -16.42 14.71
N PRO A 297 5.46 -16.46 13.57
CA PRO A 297 6.92 -16.56 13.58
C PRO A 297 7.62 -15.45 14.36
N LYS A 298 7.07 -14.22 14.35
CA LYS A 298 7.60 -13.10 15.15
C LYS A 298 7.41 -13.29 16.66
N ALA A 299 6.35 -13.96 17.10
CA ALA A 299 6.11 -14.24 18.50
C ALA A 299 7.11 -15.27 19.03
N GLN A 300 7.28 -16.37 18.31
CA GLN A 300 8.29 -17.40 18.57
C GLN A 300 9.71 -16.79 18.61
N GLU A 301 10.09 -16.01 17.59
CA GLU A 301 11.39 -15.31 17.55
C GLU A 301 11.58 -14.39 18.78
N LYS A 302 10.54 -13.63 19.15
CA LYS A 302 10.61 -12.72 20.30
C LYS A 302 10.76 -13.49 21.61
N LEU A 303 10.02 -14.59 21.79
CA LEU A 303 10.08 -15.43 22.99
C LEU A 303 11.47 -16.06 23.16
N LEU A 304 12.03 -16.63 22.09
CA LEU A 304 13.38 -17.21 22.10
C LEU A 304 14.45 -16.18 22.51
N ARG A 305 14.34 -14.94 21.99
CA ARG A 305 15.24 -13.85 22.38
C ARG A 305 15.10 -13.45 23.85
N LEU A 306 13.88 -13.44 24.39
CA LEU A 306 13.63 -13.11 25.80
C LEU A 306 14.17 -14.20 26.73
N ARG A 307 13.86 -15.47 26.44
CA ARG A 307 14.41 -16.64 27.16
C ARG A 307 15.94 -16.64 27.17
N TYR A 308 16.56 -16.37 26.02
CA TYR A 308 18.01 -16.26 25.92
C TYR A 308 18.57 -15.14 26.79
N ALA A 309 17.93 -13.96 26.77
CA ALA A 309 18.35 -12.82 27.58
C ALA A 309 18.17 -13.07 29.09
N ALA A 310 17.16 -13.85 29.47
CA ALA A 310 16.92 -14.29 30.85
C ALA A 310 17.87 -15.42 31.33
N GLY A 311 18.75 -15.93 30.45
CA GLY A 311 19.77 -16.91 30.81
C GLY A 311 19.42 -18.37 30.50
N ALA A 312 18.22 -18.66 29.97
CA ALA A 312 17.79 -20.02 29.59
C ALA A 312 18.44 -20.50 28.27
N LYS A 313 19.77 -20.49 28.21
CA LYS A 313 20.53 -20.71 26.97
C LYS A 313 20.42 -22.13 26.43
N GLU A 314 20.46 -23.15 27.31
CA GLU A 314 20.41 -24.56 26.89
C GLU A 314 19.03 -24.92 26.32
N GLU A 315 17.95 -24.48 26.97
CA GLU A 315 16.58 -24.67 26.48
C GLU A 315 16.36 -23.99 25.12
N VAL A 316 16.84 -22.75 24.98
CA VAL A 316 16.76 -22.03 23.70
C VAL A 316 17.54 -22.75 22.61
N GLU A 317 18.72 -23.31 22.90
CA GLU A 317 19.50 -24.07 21.93
C GLU A 317 18.75 -25.31 21.44
N ALA A 318 18.18 -26.08 22.38
CA ALA A 318 17.38 -27.26 22.06
C ALA A 318 16.15 -26.90 21.20
N GLU A 319 15.45 -25.82 21.52
CA GLU A 319 14.28 -25.34 20.76
C GLU A 319 14.67 -24.88 19.35
N LEU A 320 15.80 -24.17 19.19
CA LEU A 320 16.33 -23.79 17.88
C LEU A 320 16.67 -25.01 17.02
N LEU A 321 17.32 -26.03 17.59
CA LEU A 321 17.64 -27.28 16.90
C LEU A 321 16.38 -28.07 16.51
N ALA A 322 15.35 -28.06 17.36
CA ALA A 322 14.06 -28.66 17.05
C ALA A 322 13.39 -27.97 15.85
N ILE A 323 13.37 -26.63 15.83
CA ILE A 323 12.85 -25.85 14.70
C ILE A 323 13.61 -26.15 13.40
N ILE A 324 14.95 -26.29 13.47
CA ILE A 324 15.79 -26.57 12.31
C ILE A 324 15.55 -28.00 11.79
N SER A 325 15.34 -28.98 12.68
CA SER A 325 15.14 -30.37 12.28
C SER A 325 13.75 -30.65 11.70
N ALA A 326 12.74 -29.89 12.09
CA ALA A 326 11.36 -29.99 11.59
C ALA A 326 10.72 -28.60 11.41
N PRO A 327 11.07 -27.86 10.35
CA PRO A 327 10.58 -26.49 10.18
C PRO A 327 9.11 -26.46 9.77
N GLU A 328 8.25 -25.88 10.62
CA GLU A 328 6.84 -25.61 10.28
C GLU A 328 6.67 -24.32 9.44
N ASN A 329 7.63 -23.40 9.51
CA ASN A 329 7.58 -22.13 8.81
C ASN A 329 8.98 -21.63 8.44
N GLU A 330 9.17 -21.30 7.16
CA GLU A 330 10.46 -20.83 6.63
C GLU A 330 10.97 -19.55 7.31
N GLN A 331 10.06 -18.68 7.79
CA GLN A 331 10.48 -17.50 8.53
C GLN A 331 11.10 -17.87 9.87
N ILE A 332 10.51 -18.79 10.65
CA ILE A 332 11.12 -19.14 11.93
C ILE A 332 12.42 -19.94 11.72
N LEU A 333 12.48 -20.78 10.68
CA LEU A 333 13.69 -21.52 10.29
C LEU A 333 14.89 -20.58 10.05
N VAL A 334 14.74 -19.59 9.16
CA VAL A 334 15.80 -18.63 8.84
C VAL A 334 16.28 -17.87 10.10
N PHE A 335 15.36 -17.56 11.02
CA PHE A 335 15.74 -16.96 12.29
C PHE A 335 16.52 -17.96 13.16
N ALA A 336 16.05 -19.20 13.26
CA ALA A 336 16.64 -20.20 14.13
C ALA A 336 18.09 -20.50 13.73
N GLU A 337 18.34 -20.72 12.44
CA GLU A 337 19.68 -20.93 11.89
C GLU A 337 20.62 -19.74 12.16
N ASP A 338 20.16 -18.51 11.87
CA ASP A 338 20.96 -17.30 12.09
C ASP A 338 21.26 -17.07 13.57
N PHE A 339 20.26 -17.25 14.44
CA PHE A 339 20.40 -17.00 15.86
C PHE A 339 21.29 -18.05 16.52
N LEU A 340 21.13 -19.33 16.18
CA LEU A 340 21.98 -20.43 16.63
C LEU A 340 23.45 -20.17 16.22
N ALA A 341 23.69 -19.88 14.94
CA ALA A 341 25.03 -19.62 14.44
C ALA A 341 25.72 -18.45 15.15
N ARG A 342 24.99 -17.35 15.40
CA ARG A 342 25.57 -16.16 16.04
C ARG A 342 25.75 -16.28 17.55
N LYS A 343 24.81 -16.92 18.25
CA LYS A 343 24.82 -16.97 19.72
C LYS A 343 25.57 -18.17 20.29
N TYR A 344 25.66 -19.28 19.54
CA TYR A 344 26.26 -20.53 20.00
C TYR A 344 27.51 -20.91 19.20
N HIS A 345 27.59 -20.55 17.92
CA HIS A 345 28.71 -20.92 17.04
C HIS A 345 29.64 -19.74 16.66
N LYS A 346 29.57 -18.62 17.39
CA LYS A 346 30.46 -17.45 17.26
C LYS A 346 30.46 -16.79 15.86
N LYS A 347 29.44 -17.01 15.03
CA LYS A 347 29.27 -16.28 13.76
C LYS A 347 29.09 -14.78 14.06
N LYS A 348 29.90 -13.93 13.44
CA LYS A 348 29.88 -12.48 13.71
C LYS A 348 28.75 -11.73 12.99
N THR A 349 28.41 -12.16 11.78
CA THR A 349 27.45 -11.48 10.90
C THR A 349 26.18 -12.28 10.71
N SER A 350 25.09 -11.60 10.36
CA SER A 350 23.82 -12.26 10.07
C SER A 350 23.81 -12.83 8.65
N THR A 351 22.98 -13.82 8.37
CA THR A 351 22.79 -14.38 7.02
C THR A 351 22.36 -13.30 6.02
N LEU A 352 21.53 -12.33 6.42
CA LEU A 352 21.18 -11.17 5.58
C LEU A 352 22.41 -10.32 5.24
N THR A 353 23.28 -10.08 6.22
CA THR A 353 24.53 -9.33 6.02
C THR A 353 25.50 -10.07 5.10
N ASP A 354 25.60 -11.39 5.26
CA ASP A 354 26.47 -12.22 4.41
C ASP A 354 25.98 -12.20 2.97
N TRP A 355 24.67 -12.32 2.75
CA TRP A 355 24.08 -12.18 1.42
C TRP A 355 24.38 -10.81 0.79
N LEU A 356 24.19 -9.72 1.54
CA LEU A 356 24.56 -8.38 1.06
C LEU A 356 26.03 -8.29 0.65
N ARG A 357 26.94 -8.98 1.35
CA ARG A 357 28.38 -9.02 1.02
C ARG A 357 28.73 -9.89 -0.17
N THR A 358 27.82 -10.80 -0.57
CA THR A 358 27.96 -11.58 -1.81
C THR A 358 27.48 -10.81 -3.05
N ALA A 359 27.17 -9.52 -2.91
CA ALA A 359 26.86 -8.65 -4.04
C ALA A 359 27.95 -8.78 -5.11
N LYS A 360 27.55 -9.24 -6.30
CA LYS A 360 28.47 -9.43 -7.42
C LYS A 360 28.76 -8.14 -8.17
N ARG A 361 27.88 -7.14 -8.01
CA ARG A 361 27.90 -5.90 -8.77
C ARG A 361 27.75 -4.71 -7.84
N SER A 362 28.54 -3.68 -8.11
CA SER A 362 28.45 -2.38 -7.47
C SER A 362 28.50 -1.31 -8.56
N TYR A 363 27.50 -0.44 -8.60
CA TYR A 363 27.40 0.64 -9.57
C TYR A 363 27.27 1.98 -8.87
N VAL A 364 27.90 3.00 -9.45
CA VAL A 364 27.73 4.39 -9.03
C VAL A 364 26.69 5.05 -9.93
N PHE A 365 25.64 5.57 -9.31
CA PHE A 365 24.60 6.33 -9.98
C PHE A 365 24.52 7.74 -9.41
N GLU A 366 24.10 8.68 -10.26
CA GLU A 366 23.77 10.03 -9.83
C GLU A 366 22.63 10.02 -8.79
N GLU A 367 22.73 10.89 -7.78
CA GLU A 367 21.70 11.04 -6.74
C GLU A 367 20.30 11.35 -7.28
N VAL A 368 20.21 11.89 -8.50
CA VAL A 368 18.93 12.13 -9.18
C VAL A 368 18.10 10.84 -9.36
N HIS A 369 18.74 9.67 -9.29
CA HIS A 369 18.09 8.37 -9.38
C HIS A 369 17.64 7.80 -8.02
N LYS A 370 17.87 8.49 -6.90
CA LYS A 370 17.57 7.99 -5.53
C LYS A 370 16.15 7.47 -5.32
N ASN A 371 15.16 8.08 -5.95
CA ASN A 371 13.75 7.67 -5.84
C ASN A 371 13.27 6.76 -6.99
N ARG A 372 14.20 6.24 -7.81
CA ARG A 372 13.93 5.42 -8.99
C ARG A 372 15.08 4.44 -9.29
N VAL A 373 15.73 3.91 -8.24
CA VAL A 373 16.98 3.16 -8.37
C VAL A 373 16.84 1.94 -9.26
N GLU A 374 15.80 1.13 -9.10
CA GLU A 374 15.62 -0.09 -9.93
C GLU A 374 15.37 0.29 -11.40
N ARG A 375 14.65 1.39 -11.64
CA ARG A 375 14.45 1.92 -13.00
C ARG A 375 15.77 2.37 -13.61
N ALA A 376 16.63 3.03 -12.83
CA ALA A 376 17.94 3.50 -13.29
C ALA A 376 18.84 2.33 -13.67
N VAL A 377 18.85 1.25 -12.87
CA VAL A 377 19.60 0.03 -13.19
C VAL A 377 19.08 -0.64 -14.46
N VAL A 378 17.76 -0.73 -14.65
CA VAL A 378 17.17 -1.25 -15.90
C VAL A 378 17.57 -0.39 -17.11
N GLU A 379 17.52 0.93 -16.98
CA GLU A 379 17.91 1.88 -18.03
C GLU A 379 19.39 1.76 -18.37
N PHE A 380 20.24 1.56 -17.37
CA PHE A 380 21.68 1.31 -17.52
C PHE A 380 21.97 0.04 -18.33
N TYR A 381 21.39 -1.09 -17.95
CA TYR A 381 21.56 -2.34 -18.72
C TYR A 381 20.97 -2.24 -20.13
N THR A 382 19.81 -1.60 -20.29
CA THR A 382 19.21 -1.36 -21.61
C THR A 382 20.11 -0.50 -22.49
N GLY A 383 20.79 0.49 -21.90
CA GLY A 383 21.78 1.34 -22.58
C GLY A 383 23.01 0.58 -23.07
N GLN A 384 23.33 -0.56 -22.44
CA GLN A 384 24.39 -1.48 -22.88
C GLN A 384 23.91 -2.51 -23.92
N GLY A 385 22.65 -2.41 -24.37
CA GLY A 385 22.05 -3.35 -25.32
C GLY A 385 21.52 -4.64 -24.69
N LEU A 386 21.53 -4.76 -23.35
CA LEU A 386 20.98 -5.91 -22.66
C LEU A 386 19.45 -5.82 -22.53
N VAL A 387 18.80 -6.98 -22.51
CA VAL A 387 17.37 -7.06 -22.23
C VAL A 387 17.17 -7.05 -20.72
N SER A 388 16.58 -5.97 -20.18
CA SER A 388 16.29 -5.84 -18.76
C SER A 388 14.88 -5.34 -18.48
N TYR A 389 14.26 -5.84 -17.41
CA TYR A 389 12.95 -5.39 -16.96
C TYR A 389 12.89 -5.29 -15.46
N LYS A 390 12.15 -4.28 -14.98
CA LYS A 390 11.63 -4.27 -13.62
C LYS A 390 10.54 -5.34 -13.49
N THR A 391 10.68 -6.22 -12.50
CA THR A 391 9.85 -7.42 -12.28
C THR A 391 9.15 -7.38 -10.93
N GLU A 392 9.91 -7.24 -9.84
CA GLU A 392 9.44 -7.43 -8.45
C GLU A 392 8.47 -8.63 -8.36
N ASN A 393 7.42 -8.50 -7.56
CA ASN A 393 6.40 -9.52 -7.35
C ASN A 393 5.44 -9.70 -8.53
N GLU A 394 5.28 -8.69 -9.38
CA GLU A 394 4.26 -8.68 -10.44
C GLU A 394 4.50 -9.81 -11.46
N LEU A 395 5.76 -10.08 -11.79
CA LEU A 395 6.13 -11.12 -12.75
C LEU A 395 5.61 -12.49 -12.32
N PHE A 396 5.99 -12.96 -11.13
CA PHE A 396 5.64 -14.30 -10.66
C PHE A 396 4.16 -14.41 -10.25
N LYS A 397 3.56 -13.35 -9.68
CA LYS A 397 2.10 -13.31 -9.42
C LYS A 397 1.29 -13.46 -10.71
N SER A 398 1.73 -12.79 -11.78
CA SER A 398 1.04 -12.88 -13.06
C SER A 398 1.21 -14.24 -13.72
N LEU A 399 2.42 -14.82 -13.67
CA LEU A 399 2.66 -16.18 -14.15
C LEU A 399 1.76 -17.17 -13.39
N PHE A 400 1.79 -17.14 -12.06
CA PHE A 400 0.99 -18.00 -11.20
C PHE A 400 -0.51 -17.89 -11.48
N GLY A 401 -1.03 -16.66 -11.49
CA GLY A 401 -2.45 -16.40 -11.73
C GLY A 401 -2.93 -16.84 -13.12
N LEU A 402 -2.08 -16.70 -14.15
CA LEU A 402 -2.38 -17.16 -15.50
C LEU A 402 -2.27 -18.68 -15.65
N VAL A 403 -1.26 -19.31 -15.04
CA VAL A 403 -1.09 -20.76 -15.10
C VAL A 403 -2.27 -21.46 -14.43
N PHE A 404 -2.59 -21.09 -13.20
CA PHE A 404 -3.61 -21.76 -12.40
C PHE A 404 -5.01 -21.14 -12.54
N TRP A 405 -5.25 -20.30 -13.56
CA TRP A 405 -6.50 -19.55 -13.70
C TRP A 405 -7.74 -20.44 -13.60
N ASP A 406 -7.78 -21.55 -14.33
CA ASP A 406 -8.95 -22.43 -14.38
C ASP A 406 -9.21 -23.17 -13.06
N ILE A 407 -8.18 -23.34 -12.21
CA ILE A 407 -8.31 -23.93 -10.87
C ILE A 407 -8.79 -22.85 -9.89
N LEU A 408 -8.12 -21.69 -9.90
CA LEU A 408 -8.39 -20.57 -9.00
C LEU A 408 -9.80 -19.99 -9.17
N PHE A 409 -10.32 -20.01 -10.40
CA PHE A 409 -11.61 -19.44 -10.76
C PHE A 409 -12.62 -20.51 -11.21
N ALA A 410 -12.41 -21.78 -10.84
CA ALA A 410 -13.32 -22.87 -11.17
C ALA A 410 -14.74 -22.59 -10.63
N LYS A 411 -15.78 -23.00 -11.39
CA LYS A 411 -17.18 -22.79 -10.99
C LYS A 411 -17.56 -23.48 -9.67
N ASN A 412 -16.88 -24.57 -9.35
CA ASN A 412 -17.06 -25.37 -8.13
C ASN A 412 -16.06 -25.03 -7.02
N ALA A 413 -15.22 -23.99 -7.19
CA ALA A 413 -14.31 -23.56 -6.13
C ALA A 413 -15.12 -23.17 -4.88
N PRO A 414 -14.61 -23.45 -3.65
CA PRO A 414 -15.31 -23.15 -2.42
C PRO A 414 -15.72 -21.68 -2.34
N ALA A 415 -16.95 -21.49 -1.88
CA ALA A 415 -17.72 -20.31 -2.18
C ALA A 415 -17.34 -19.09 -1.33
N GLY A 416 -17.63 -17.94 -1.91
CA GLY A 416 -17.63 -16.62 -1.29
C GLY A 416 -18.66 -15.79 -2.03
N ASN A 417 -18.44 -14.50 -2.19
CA ASN A 417 -19.33 -13.67 -3.01
C ASN A 417 -18.55 -12.76 -3.95
N GLU A 418 -19.27 -11.98 -4.74
CA GLU A 418 -18.68 -11.12 -5.76
C GLU A 418 -17.75 -10.02 -5.21
N PHE A 419 -17.85 -9.69 -3.92
CA PHE A 419 -17.01 -8.69 -3.26
C PHE A 419 -15.65 -9.25 -2.84
N ASP A 420 -15.43 -10.56 -2.94
CA ASP A 420 -14.11 -11.15 -2.73
C ASP A 420 -13.14 -10.65 -3.79
N THR A 421 -12.15 -9.87 -3.35
CA THR A 421 -11.16 -9.31 -4.26
C THR A 421 -10.19 -10.37 -4.79
N ARG A 422 -9.99 -11.48 -4.07
CA ARG A 422 -9.09 -12.58 -4.39
C ARG A 422 -9.84 -13.93 -4.44
N PRO A 423 -9.29 -14.95 -5.11
CA PRO A 423 -9.86 -16.31 -5.08
C PRO A 423 -9.77 -16.96 -3.71
N HIS A 424 -10.68 -17.90 -3.44
CA HIS A 424 -10.73 -18.68 -2.20
C HIS A 424 -9.37 -19.25 -1.82
N TYR A 425 -8.74 -19.99 -2.73
CA TYR A 425 -7.47 -20.67 -2.46
C TYR A 425 -6.30 -19.74 -2.12
N ILE A 426 -6.41 -18.46 -2.50
CA ILE A 426 -5.42 -17.42 -2.17
C ILE A 426 -5.69 -16.79 -0.82
N ILE A 427 -6.97 -16.63 -0.47
CA ILE A 427 -7.39 -16.12 0.84
C ILE A 427 -7.03 -17.13 1.93
N HIS A 428 -7.25 -18.41 1.67
CA HIS A 428 -7.05 -19.49 2.64
C HIS A 428 -5.71 -20.22 2.53
N ASN A 429 -4.87 -19.84 1.56
CA ASN A 429 -3.53 -20.39 1.35
C ASN A 429 -3.48 -21.94 1.28
N ASN A 430 -4.45 -22.55 0.58
CA ASN A 430 -4.71 -23.99 0.59
C ASN A 430 -4.86 -24.60 -0.82
N LEU A 431 -4.36 -23.92 -1.86
CA LEU A 431 -4.51 -24.37 -3.26
C LEU A 431 -4.02 -25.81 -3.44
N TYR A 432 -2.77 -26.09 -3.06
CA TYR A 432 -2.20 -27.42 -3.25
C TYR A 432 -2.82 -28.48 -2.34
N GLN A 433 -3.20 -28.11 -1.11
CA GLN A 433 -3.85 -29.01 -0.16
C GLN A 433 -5.20 -29.53 -0.67
N GLU A 434 -6.00 -28.67 -1.32
CA GLU A 434 -7.34 -29.04 -1.80
C GLU A 434 -7.36 -29.45 -3.29
N CYS A 435 -6.38 -29.06 -4.09
CA CYS A 435 -6.35 -29.28 -5.53
C CYS A 435 -5.09 -30.03 -6.03
N THR A 436 -4.48 -30.87 -5.19
CA THR A 436 -3.21 -31.59 -5.46
C THR A 436 -3.18 -32.21 -6.87
N ALA A 437 -4.15 -33.09 -7.19
CA ALA A 437 -4.18 -33.79 -8.48
C ALA A 437 -4.34 -32.84 -9.69
N GLN A 438 -5.05 -31.72 -9.52
CA GLN A 438 -5.23 -30.74 -10.60
C GLN A 438 -3.96 -29.93 -10.82
N VAL A 439 -3.29 -29.51 -9.74
CA VAL A 439 -2.01 -28.78 -9.79
C VAL A 439 -0.95 -29.66 -10.44
N ASP A 440 -0.77 -30.89 -9.97
CA ASP A 440 0.22 -31.84 -10.50
C ASP A 440 -0.04 -32.18 -11.97
N GLY A 441 -1.30 -32.49 -12.30
CA GLY A 441 -1.70 -32.80 -13.67
C GLY A 441 -1.45 -31.64 -14.63
N LEU A 442 -1.73 -30.40 -14.20
CA LEU A 442 -1.50 -29.21 -14.99
C LEU A 442 -0.01 -28.93 -15.17
N LEU A 443 0.78 -28.93 -14.10
CA LEU A 443 2.23 -28.71 -14.20
C LEU A 443 2.88 -29.77 -15.09
N LYS A 444 2.51 -31.04 -14.95
CA LYS A 444 2.99 -32.12 -15.82
C LYS A 444 2.65 -31.87 -17.30
N LYS A 445 1.41 -31.46 -17.60
CA LYS A 445 0.98 -31.11 -18.96
C LYS A 445 1.77 -29.92 -19.54
N LEU A 446 2.17 -28.99 -18.69
CA LEU A 446 2.92 -27.79 -19.07
C LEU A 446 4.45 -27.98 -18.98
N GLY A 447 4.95 -29.22 -18.96
CA GLY A 447 6.38 -29.55 -18.81
C GLY A 447 7.31 -29.18 -19.97
N THR A 448 6.88 -28.35 -20.91
CA THR A 448 7.74 -27.80 -21.97
C THR A 448 7.50 -26.31 -22.14
N TYR A 449 8.54 -25.56 -22.53
CA TYR A 449 8.42 -24.12 -22.83
C TYR A 449 7.25 -23.81 -23.78
N LYS A 450 7.15 -24.55 -24.90
CA LYS A 450 6.10 -24.33 -25.91
C LYS A 450 4.69 -24.53 -25.32
N ALA A 451 4.50 -25.55 -24.49
CA ALA A 451 3.22 -25.81 -23.85
C ALA A 451 2.86 -24.72 -22.83
N LEU A 452 3.81 -24.36 -21.96
CA LEU A 452 3.63 -23.34 -20.93
C LEU A 452 3.38 -21.94 -21.53
N ALA A 453 4.21 -21.52 -22.48
CA ALA A 453 4.06 -20.23 -23.16
C ALA A 453 2.71 -20.13 -23.89
N LYS A 454 2.31 -21.21 -24.59
CA LYS A 454 0.99 -21.28 -25.25
C LYS A 454 -0.14 -21.13 -24.24
N HIS A 455 -0.09 -21.86 -23.13
CA HIS A 455 -1.10 -21.78 -22.07
C HIS A 455 -1.19 -20.37 -21.47
N VAL A 456 -0.06 -19.76 -21.12
CA VAL A 456 -0.01 -18.39 -20.56
C VAL A 456 -0.61 -17.38 -21.52
N VAL A 457 -0.27 -17.44 -22.82
CA VAL A 457 -0.83 -16.53 -23.83
C VAL A 457 -2.32 -16.75 -24.03
N GLN A 458 -2.79 -18.01 -24.05
CA GLN A 458 -4.21 -18.34 -24.15
C GLN A 458 -5.00 -17.79 -22.97
N GLN A 459 -4.54 -18.04 -21.75
CA GLN A 459 -5.18 -17.55 -20.52
C GLN A 459 -5.17 -16.02 -20.48
N ALA A 460 -4.05 -15.39 -20.84
CA ALA A 460 -3.98 -13.95 -20.92
C ALA A 460 -4.97 -13.36 -21.92
N THR A 461 -5.13 -13.99 -23.09
CA THR A 461 -6.06 -13.53 -24.14
C THR A 461 -7.52 -13.69 -23.70
N LEU A 462 -7.87 -14.83 -23.14
CA LEU A 462 -9.25 -15.13 -22.70
C LEU A 462 -9.70 -14.28 -21.50
N HIS A 463 -8.75 -13.84 -20.68
CA HIS A 463 -9.04 -13.20 -19.40
C HIS A 463 -8.53 -11.76 -19.27
N TYR A 464 -7.95 -11.19 -20.33
CA TYR A 464 -7.42 -9.83 -20.31
C TYR A 464 -8.41 -8.82 -19.73
N GLY A 465 -7.94 -8.01 -18.77
CA GLY A 465 -8.74 -6.97 -18.13
C GLY A 465 -9.73 -7.47 -17.07
N LYS A 466 -9.96 -8.79 -16.92
CA LYS A 466 -10.83 -9.33 -15.88
C LYS A 466 -10.21 -9.12 -14.48
N PRO A 467 -10.95 -8.59 -13.50
CA PRO A 467 -10.49 -8.51 -12.11
C PRO A 467 -10.14 -9.91 -11.58
N ASN A 468 -8.96 -10.04 -10.94
CA ASN A 468 -8.46 -11.33 -10.44
C ASN A 468 -7.88 -11.28 -9.02
N GLY A 469 -7.49 -10.10 -8.51
CA GLY A 469 -6.97 -9.94 -7.15
C GLY A 469 -5.52 -10.38 -6.89
N ILE A 470 -4.90 -11.03 -7.87
CA ILE A 470 -3.56 -11.62 -7.78
C ILE A 470 -2.53 -10.68 -8.40
N PHE A 471 -2.81 -10.16 -9.60
CA PHE A 471 -1.91 -9.27 -10.35
C PHE A 471 -2.68 -8.20 -11.14
N ARG A 472 -1.96 -7.15 -11.56
CA ARG A 472 -2.52 -6.05 -12.36
C ARG A 472 -2.30 -6.30 -13.85
N TRP A 473 -3.33 -6.10 -14.66
CA TRP A 473 -3.19 -6.12 -16.11
C TRP A 473 -2.45 -4.88 -16.61
N HIS A 474 -1.44 -5.08 -17.46
CA HIS A 474 -0.78 -4.01 -18.21
C HIS A 474 -0.21 -4.55 -19.53
N LYS A 475 0.00 -3.66 -20.52
CA LYS A 475 0.39 -4.04 -21.90
C LYS A 475 1.71 -4.80 -22.03
N ASN A 476 2.62 -4.67 -21.06
CA ASN A 476 3.95 -5.27 -21.10
C ASN A 476 4.04 -6.62 -20.36
N ILE A 477 2.96 -7.12 -19.76
CA ILE A 477 3.00 -8.31 -18.91
C ILE A 477 3.41 -9.56 -19.70
N ILE A 478 2.85 -9.73 -20.90
CA ILE A 478 3.16 -10.85 -21.78
C ILE A 478 4.57 -10.76 -22.34
N LYS A 479 5.07 -9.56 -22.62
CA LYS A 479 6.46 -9.35 -23.05
C LYS A 479 7.44 -9.80 -21.96
N ARG A 480 7.18 -9.44 -20.70
CA ARG A 480 8.01 -9.86 -19.55
C ARG A 480 7.91 -11.36 -19.30
N LEU A 481 6.70 -11.93 -19.29
CA LEU A 481 6.52 -13.37 -19.12
C LEU A 481 7.17 -14.17 -20.25
N GLY A 482 7.07 -13.70 -21.50
CA GLY A 482 7.76 -14.30 -22.63
C GLY A 482 9.27 -14.33 -22.43
N CYS A 483 9.86 -13.21 -22.00
CA CYS A 483 11.29 -13.13 -21.66
C CYS A 483 11.67 -14.12 -20.54
N LEU A 484 10.90 -14.18 -19.45
CA LEU A 484 11.12 -15.15 -18.38
C LEU A 484 11.14 -16.58 -18.92
N LEU A 485 10.07 -16.97 -19.63
CA LEU A 485 9.88 -18.34 -20.08
C LEU A 485 10.92 -18.76 -21.13
N GLN A 486 11.34 -17.83 -21.99
CA GLN A 486 12.29 -18.08 -23.07
C GLN A 486 13.70 -18.40 -22.54
N TYR A 487 14.12 -17.74 -21.45
CA TYR A 487 15.49 -17.79 -20.95
C TYR A 487 15.65 -18.53 -19.61
N SER A 488 14.62 -19.27 -19.18
CA SER A 488 14.65 -20.06 -17.94
C SER A 488 14.53 -21.56 -18.23
N ASP A 489 15.12 -22.38 -17.35
CA ASP A 489 14.81 -23.81 -17.31
C ASP A 489 13.33 -23.99 -16.91
N ILE A 490 12.61 -24.82 -17.66
CA ILE A 490 11.23 -25.17 -17.37
C ILE A 490 11.06 -25.80 -15.99
N LYS A 491 12.04 -26.57 -15.51
CA LYS A 491 12.01 -27.17 -14.17
C LYS A 491 12.07 -26.11 -13.09
N ALA A 492 12.87 -25.05 -13.30
CA ALA A 492 12.96 -23.93 -12.37
C ALA A 492 11.63 -23.17 -12.29
N VAL A 493 11.01 -22.91 -13.44
CA VAL A 493 9.69 -22.27 -13.51
C VAL A 493 8.60 -23.12 -12.85
N GLN A 494 8.60 -24.44 -13.07
CA GLN A 494 7.66 -25.36 -12.41
C GLN A 494 7.90 -25.43 -10.90
N GLY A 495 9.16 -25.46 -10.46
CA GLY A 495 9.53 -25.50 -9.05
C GLY A 495 8.99 -24.29 -8.28
N ILE A 496 9.15 -23.08 -8.81
CA ILE A 496 8.61 -21.88 -8.15
C ILE A 496 7.08 -21.83 -8.21
N LEU A 497 6.46 -22.25 -9.31
CA LEU A 497 4.99 -22.34 -9.39
C LEU A 497 4.42 -23.35 -8.40
N PHE A 498 5.09 -24.47 -8.19
CA PHE A 498 4.75 -25.47 -7.19
C PHE A 498 4.88 -24.88 -5.77
N ALA A 499 6.03 -24.27 -5.44
CA ALA A 499 6.24 -23.64 -4.14
C ALA A 499 5.17 -22.58 -3.84
N MET A 500 4.80 -21.77 -4.83
CA MET A 500 3.70 -20.80 -4.71
C MET A 500 2.32 -21.47 -4.55
N ALA A 501 2.08 -22.65 -5.14
CA ALA A 501 0.82 -23.37 -4.99
C ALA A 501 0.71 -24.04 -3.60
N GLU A 502 1.83 -24.52 -3.08
CA GLU A 502 1.96 -25.11 -1.75
C GLU A 502 1.79 -24.05 -0.65
N ASN A 503 2.44 -22.89 -0.80
CA ASN A 503 2.36 -21.80 0.17
C ASN A 503 2.44 -20.42 -0.49
N TYR A 504 1.32 -19.97 -1.04
CA TYR A 504 1.21 -18.67 -1.69
C TYR A 504 1.49 -17.52 -0.71
N ALA A 505 1.00 -17.57 0.52
CA ALA A 505 1.20 -16.52 1.51
C ALA A 505 2.69 -16.25 1.78
N LEU A 506 3.51 -17.30 1.75
CA LEU A 506 4.96 -17.19 1.91
C LEU A 506 5.66 -16.72 0.62
N TYR A 507 5.30 -17.29 -0.53
CA TYR A 507 6.04 -17.08 -1.80
C TYR A 507 5.36 -16.13 -2.79
N HIS A 508 4.40 -15.31 -2.36
CA HIS A 508 3.84 -14.26 -3.20
C HIS A 508 4.62 -12.94 -3.14
N ASP A 509 5.59 -12.78 -2.25
CA ASP A 509 6.33 -11.52 -2.07
C ASP A 509 7.83 -11.78 -1.88
N GLY A 510 8.65 -10.74 -1.96
CA GLY A 510 10.10 -10.82 -1.81
C GLY A 510 10.84 -11.25 -3.08
N PHE A 511 10.19 -11.20 -4.24
CA PHE A 511 10.86 -11.47 -5.51
C PHE A 511 11.83 -10.33 -5.89
N PRO A 512 12.94 -10.64 -6.56
CA PRO A 512 13.93 -9.64 -6.97
C PRO A 512 13.35 -8.51 -7.83
N ASP A 513 13.90 -7.33 -7.64
CA ASP A 513 13.46 -6.09 -8.29
C ASP A 513 13.48 -6.16 -9.82
N ILE A 514 14.52 -6.76 -10.39
CA ILE A 514 14.74 -6.79 -11.83
C ILE A 514 15.13 -8.18 -12.35
N MET A 515 14.91 -8.38 -13.65
CA MET A 515 15.53 -9.46 -14.40
C MET A 515 16.36 -8.91 -15.56
N VAL A 516 17.46 -9.59 -15.86
CA VAL A 516 18.41 -9.23 -16.92
C VAL A 516 18.74 -10.49 -17.72
N VAL A 517 18.76 -10.36 -19.04
CA VAL A 517 19.28 -11.38 -19.95
C VAL A 517 20.60 -10.91 -20.52
N GLU A 518 21.63 -11.72 -20.31
CA GLU A 518 22.99 -11.51 -20.81
C GLU A 518 23.48 -12.87 -21.31
N ASP A 519 24.08 -12.92 -22.50
CA ASP A 519 24.59 -14.15 -23.11
C ASP A 519 23.58 -15.31 -23.15
N ASN A 520 22.32 -15.00 -23.47
CA ASN A 520 21.18 -15.95 -23.47
C ASN A 520 20.89 -16.62 -22.10
N ALA A 521 21.42 -16.10 -21.01
CA ALA A 521 21.13 -16.55 -19.66
C ALA A 521 20.29 -15.51 -18.91
N LEU A 522 19.21 -15.95 -18.27
CA LEU A 522 18.42 -15.11 -17.37
C LEU A 522 19.07 -15.08 -15.98
N ARG A 523 19.15 -13.88 -15.41
CA ARG A 523 19.37 -13.69 -13.97
C ARG A 523 18.38 -12.69 -13.38
N PHE A 524 18.17 -12.83 -12.08
CA PHE A 524 17.45 -11.86 -11.27
C PHE A 524 18.43 -11.07 -10.41
N GLU A 525 18.16 -9.79 -10.22
CA GLU A 525 18.94 -8.93 -9.34
C GLU A 525 18.04 -8.20 -8.35
N GLU A 526 18.40 -8.30 -7.07
CA GLU A 526 17.85 -7.46 -6.00
C GLU A 526 18.72 -6.21 -5.86
N ILE A 527 18.12 -5.03 -5.94
CA ILE A 527 18.83 -3.76 -5.94
C ILE A 527 18.87 -3.19 -4.53
N LYS A 528 20.06 -2.81 -4.06
CA LYS A 528 20.26 -2.21 -2.74
C LYS A 528 21.08 -0.94 -2.85
N ALA A 529 20.45 0.20 -2.60
CA ALA A 529 21.17 1.46 -2.53
C ALA A 529 21.93 1.59 -1.19
N THR A 530 22.89 2.51 -1.10
CA THR A 530 23.60 2.81 0.15
C THR A 530 22.59 3.09 1.28
N GLY A 531 22.68 2.29 2.35
CA GLY A 531 21.80 2.37 3.52
C GLY A 531 20.61 1.39 3.50
N ASP A 532 20.34 0.72 2.38
CA ASP A 532 19.29 -0.28 2.28
C ASP A 532 19.71 -1.62 2.92
N VAL A 533 18.73 -2.33 3.49
CA VAL A 533 18.93 -3.65 4.09
C VAL A 533 18.00 -4.67 3.41
N LEU A 534 18.48 -5.91 3.25
CA LEU A 534 17.65 -7.02 2.81
C LEU A 534 16.56 -7.33 3.85
N ARG A 535 15.35 -7.59 3.35
CA ARG A 535 14.23 -8.03 4.18
C ARG A 535 14.19 -9.55 4.25
N LYS A 536 13.62 -10.08 5.33
CA LYS A 536 13.53 -11.54 5.58
C LYS A 536 12.76 -12.28 4.48
N ASN A 537 11.64 -11.73 4.02
CA ASN A 537 10.87 -12.30 2.91
C ASN A 537 11.65 -12.30 1.59
N GLN A 538 12.47 -11.27 1.33
CA GLN A 538 13.35 -11.26 0.16
C GLN A 538 14.36 -12.41 0.22
N LEU A 539 15.01 -12.60 1.37
CA LEU A 539 15.94 -13.70 1.56
C LEU A 539 15.30 -15.06 1.29
N ILE A 540 14.12 -15.31 1.85
CA ILE A 540 13.38 -16.58 1.68
C ILE A 540 13.05 -16.83 0.21
N THR A 541 12.46 -15.85 -0.46
CA THR A 541 12.04 -16.00 -1.86
C THR A 541 13.25 -16.11 -2.80
N MET A 542 14.32 -15.35 -2.55
CA MET A 542 15.56 -15.46 -3.31
C MET A 542 16.26 -16.82 -3.10
N ALA A 543 16.24 -17.35 -1.89
CA ALA A 543 16.77 -18.68 -1.60
C ALA A 543 15.96 -19.77 -2.34
N LYS A 544 14.61 -19.69 -2.30
CA LYS A 544 13.75 -20.62 -3.03
C LYS A 544 13.94 -20.53 -4.55
N LEU A 545 14.13 -19.33 -5.11
CA LEU A 545 14.48 -19.16 -6.52
C LEU A 545 15.81 -19.86 -6.87
N LYS A 546 16.85 -19.70 -6.05
CA LYS A 546 18.13 -20.39 -6.25
C LYS A 546 17.99 -21.92 -6.15
N GLU A 547 17.25 -22.41 -5.17
CA GLU A 547 16.93 -23.84 -5.00
C GLU A 547 16.21 -24.41 -6.23
N CYS A 548 15.29 -23.64 -6.82
CA CYS A 548 14.62 -24.01 -8.06
C CYS A 548 15.55 -23.98 -9.30
N GLY A 549 16.73 -23.34 -9.21
CA GLY A 549 17.72 -23.27 -10.29
C GLY A 549 17.80 -21.92 -11.01
N PHE A 550 17.20 -20.85 -10.47
CA PHE A 550 17.41 -19.50 -11.01
C PHE A 550 18.72 -18.88 -10.51
N THR A 551 19.37 -18.12 -11.40
CA THR A 551 20.46 -17.23 -10.99
C THR A 551 19.89 -16.00 -10.31
N VAL A 552 20.26 -15.76 -9.05
CA VAL A 552 19.82 -14.60 -8.27
C VAL A 552 21.02 -13.92 -7.63
N ASP A 553 21.23 -12.65 -7.99
CA ASP A 553 22.32 -11.81 -7.52
C ASP A 553 21.80 -10.60 -6.74
N ILE A 554 22.73 -9.92 -6.05
CA ILE A 554 22.48 -8.61 -5.45
C ILE A 554 23.35 -7.60 -6.16
N THR A 555 22.74 -6.46 -6.50
CA THR A 555 23.42 -5.31 -7.09
C THR A 555 23.38 -4.16 -6.09
N GLN A 556 24.55 -3.73 -5.66
CA GLN A 556 24.69 -2.55 -4.81
C GLN A 556 24.74 -1.29 -5.66
N VAL A 557 24.03 -0.26 -5.23
CA VAL A 557 24.04 1.06 -5.84
C VAL A 557 24.60 2.06 -4.84
N GLN A 558 25.65 2.75 -5.25
CA GLN A 558 26.22 3.86 -4.52
C GLN A 558 25.85 5.17 -5.21
N TRP A 559 25.69 6.21 -4.39
CA TRP A 559 25.43 7.56 -4.90
C TRP A 559 26.75 8.28 -5.11
N GLY A 560 26.95 8.81 -6.31
CA GLY A 560 28.16 9.54 -6.65
C GLY A 560 28.08 10.16 -8.03
N LEU A 561 29.15 10.86 -8.40
CA LEU A 561 29.31 11.33 -9.78
C LEU A 561 29.61 10.13 -10.67
N ASN A 562 28.80 9.91 -11.70
CA ASN A 562 29.10 8.96 -12.76
C ASN A 562 29.57 9.74 -13.99
N PRO A 563 30.87 9.72 -14.35
CA PRO A 563 31.38 10.48 -15.49
C PRO A 563 30.70 10.08 -16.82
N GLN A 564 30.27 8.83 -16.94
CA GLN A 564 29.61 8.34 -18.15
C GLN A 564 28.10 8.60 -18.18
N GLN A 565 27.53 9.27 -17.16
CA GLN A 565 26.13 9.68 -17.18
C GLN A 565 25.91 10.69 -18.31
N PRO A 566 25.05 10.40 -19.30
CA PRO A 566 24.66 11.40 -20.27
C PRO A 566 23.71 12.43 -19.66
N TYR A 567 24.02 13.69 -19.89
CA TYR A 567 23.19 14.85 -19.56
C TYR A 567 22.68 15.48 -20.86
N VAL A 568 21.46 15.98 -20.82
CA VAL A 568 20.95 16.94 -21.81
C VAL A 568 20.67 18.24 -21.10
N VAL A 569 21.49 19.24 -21.37
CA VAL A 569 21.34 20.60 -20.84
C VAL A 569 20.43 21.35 -21.78
N VAL A 570 19.26 21.75 -21.28
CA VAL A 570 18.16 22.30 -22.06
C VAL A 570 17.89 23.71 -21.59
N ASP A 571 17.58 24.57 -22.55
CA ASP A 571 16.96 25.87 -22.33
C ASP A 571 15.87 26.06 -23.39
N ILE A 572 14.83 26.83 -23.07
CA ILE A 572 13.71 27.11 -23.97
C ILE A 572 13.32 28.58 -23.95
N GLU A 573 12.86 29.06 -25.10
CA GLU A 573 12.13 30.31 -25.19
C GLU A 573 10.63 30.05 -25.34
N THR A 574 9.80 30.90 -24.76
CA THR A 574 8.35 30.65 -24.63
C THR A 574 7.53 31.90 -24.87
N THR A 575 6.24 31.72 -25.20
CA THR A 575 5.29 32.83 -25.38
C THR A 575 4.84 33.48 -24.06
N GLY A 576 5.42 33.09 -22.91
CA GLY A 576 5.08 33.58 -21.56
C GLY A 576 5.37 32.55 -20.47
N GLY A 577 5.22 32.91 -19.18
CA GLY A 577 5.83 32.16 -18.07
C GLY A 577 5.05 30.96 -17.48
N ARG A 578 3.92 30.53 -18.07
CA ARG A 578 3.09 29.43 -17.53
C ARG A 578 2.88 28.32 -18.55
N ALA A 579 3.43 27.13 -18.31
CA ALA A 579 3.38 25.99 -19.24
C ALA A 579 1.97 25.52 -19.62
N GLU A 580 1.00 25.63 -18.72
CA GLU A 580 -0.40 25.28 -18.98
C GLU A 580 -1.04 26.20 -20.04
N GLN A 581 -0.62 27.47 -20.04
CA GLN A 581 -1.25 28.55 -20.80
C GLN A 581 -0.42 29.03 -21.99
N HIS A 582 0.89 28.78 -22.03
CA HIS A 582 1.83 29.29 -23.02
C HIS A 582 2.52 28.15 -23.77
N ARG A 583 3.23 28.50 -24.86
CA ARG A 583 3.82 27.56 -25.81
C ARG A 583 5.31 27.85 -25.99
N ILE A 584 6.06 26.86 -26.46
CA ILE A 584 7.50 26.97 -26.74
C ILE A 584 7.72 27.62 -28.11
N THR A 585 8.73 28.48 -28.24
CA THR A 585 9.12 29.17 -29.48
C THR A 585 10.54 28.81 -29.95
N GLU A 586 11.41 28.37 -29.04
CA GLU A 586 12.76 27.86 -29.36
C GLU A 586 13.15 26.80 -28.33
N ILE A 587 13.92 25.80 -28.75
CA ILE A 587 14.57 24.84 -27.86
C ILE A 587 16.06 24.78 -28.23
N GLY A 588 16.93 24.86 -27.22
CA GLY A 588 18.35 24.58 -27.32
C GLY A 588 18.76 23.45 -26.39
N ILE A 589 19.49 22.46 -26.90
CA ILE A 589 19.94 21.30 -26.14
C ILE A 589 21.41 21.02 -26.43
N VAL A 590 22.18 20.87 -25.36
CA VAL A 590 23.57 20.40 -25.39
C VAL A 590 23.63 19.04 -24.71
N LYS A 591 24.15 18.03 -25.40
CA LYS A 591 24.38 16.70 -24.84
C LYS A 591 25.79 16.61 -24.30
N VAL A 592 25.91 16.29 -23.01
CA VAL A 592 27.19 16.24 -22.29
C VAL A 592 27.43 14.84 -21.73
N ILE A 593 28.60 14.27 -22.00
CA ILE A 593 29.09 13.01 -21.42
C ILE A 593 30.53 13.23 -20.98
N ASN A 594 30.88 12.78 -19.77
CA ASN A 594 32.23 12.94 -19.22
C ASN A 594 32.71 14.40 -19.19
N GLY A 595 31.79 15.33 -18.91
CA GLY A 595 32.05 16.76 -18.92
C GLY A 595 32.31 17.37 -20.30
N GLN A 596 32.30 16.56 -21.36
CA GLN A 596 32.49 16.99 -22.75
C GLN A 596 31.16 17.06 -23.47
N GLU A 597 31.00 18.09 -24.30
CA GLU A 597 29.91 18.13 -25.24
C GLU A 597 30.12 17.09 -26.35
N VAL A 598 29.14 16.21 -26.54
CA VAL A 598 29.19 15.15 -27.55
C VAL A 598 28.20 15.34 -28.68
N ASP A 599 27.18 16.18 -28.49
CA ASP A 599 26.14 16.46 -29.49
C ASP A 599 25.36 17.74 -29.15
N ARG A 600 24.71 18.36 -30.14
CA ARG A 600 23.82 19.53 -29.96
C ARG A 600 22.57 19.40 -30.82
N TRP A 601 21.45 19.89 -30.28
CA TRP A 601 20.18 19.95 -31.00
C TRP A 601 19.48 21.29 -30.74
N GLN A 602 18.98 21.94 -31.78
CA GLN A 602 18.21 23.19 -31.66
C GLN A 602 17.14 23.31 -32.73
N THR A 603 16.04 23.97 -32.40
CA THR A 603 15.01 24.33 -33.37
C THR A 603 14.19 25.52 -32.91
N LEU A 604 13.73 26.33 -33.87
CA LEU A 604 12.61 27.25 -33.66
C LEU A 604 11.31 26.46 -33.75
N LEU A 605 10.28 26.93 -33.05
CA LEU A 605 8.96 26.30 -33.06
C LEU A 605 7.87 27.32 -33.36
N ASN A 606 6.96 26.94 -34.25
CA ASN A 606 5.70 27.66 -34.42
C ASN A 606 4.81 27.35 -33.20
N PRO A 607 4.55 28.33 -32.31
CA PRO A 607 3.77 28.09 -31.09
C PRO A 607 2.26 28.00 -31.37
N GLN A 608 1.85 28.18 -32.63
CA GLN A 608 0.45 28.22 -33.09
C GLN A 608 -0.40 29.24 -32.33
N ARG A 609 0.21 30.37 -31.98
CA ARG A 609 -0.41 31.51 -31.29
C ARG A 609 0.43 32.76 -31.47
N MET A 610 -0.17 33.92 -31.19
CA MET A 610 0.57 35.18 -31.17
C MET A 610 1.60 35.19 -30.03
N ILE A 611 2.84 35.59 -30.36
CA ILE A 611 3.90 35.94 -29.43
C ILE A 611 3.69 37.40 -28.97
N PRO A 612 3.53 37.67 -27.66
CA PRO A 612 3.38 39.03 -27.14
C PRO A 612 4.61 39.92 -27.37
N LYS A 613 4.40 41.22 -27.61
CA LYS A 613 5.50 42.17 -27.89
C LYS A 613 6.59 42.22 -26.82
N ASN A 614 6.22 42.13 -25.55
CA ASN A 614 7.18 42.12 -24.44
C ASN A 614 8.07 40.87 -24.44
N ILE A 615 7.57 39.73 -24.95
CA ILE A 615 8.36 38.51 -25.13
C ILE A 615 9.30 38.68 -26.33
N THR A 616 8.80 39.19 -27.45
CA THR A 616 9.64 39.48 -28.63
C THR A 616 10.78 40.44 -28.31
N GLN A 617 10.55 41.45 -27.46
CA GLN A 617 11.60 42.36 -27.00
C GLN A 617 12.66 41.66 -26.12
N LEU A 618 12.26 40.63 -25.38
CA LEU A 618 13.15 39.88 -24.50
C LEU A 618 14.01 38.86 -25.27
N THR A 619 13.40 38.11 -26.18
CA THR A 619 14.02 36.95 -26.85
C THR A 619 14.48 37.24 -28.28
N GLY A 620 13.99 38.33 -28.88
CA GLY A 620 14.19 38.63 -30.30
C GLY A 620 13.39 37.73 -31.25
N ILE A 621 12.49 36.87 -30.73
CA ILE A 621 11.67 35.97 -31.54
C ILE A 621 10.31 36.61 -31.78
N ASP A 622 10.02 36.96 -33.03
CA ASP A 622 8.73 37.50 -33.46
C ASP A 622 7.89 36.46 -34.20
N ASN A 623 6.63 36.83 -34.48
CA ASN A 623 5.69 35.94 -35.17
C ASN A 623 6.11 35.60 -36.60
N ALA A 624 6.91 36.44 -37.26
CA ALA A 624 7.37 36.20 -38.63
C ALA A 624 8.50 35.16 -38.63
N LEU A 625 9.42 35.23 -37.67
CA LEU A 625 10.56 34.32 -37.55
C LEU A 625 10.14 32.85 -37.33
N VAL A 626 9.02 32.61 -36.64
CA VAL A 626 8.52 31.26 -36.34
C VAL A 626 7.35 30.82 -37.22
N ALA A 627 6.97 31.62 -38.23
CA ALA A 627 5.80 31.32 -39.06
C ALA A 627 5.94 29.97 -39.79
N ASP A 628 7.11 29.75 -40.39
CA ASP A 628 7.45 28.54 -41.16
C ASP A 628 8.24 27.50 -40.34
N ALA A 629 8.42 27.74 -39.03
CA ALA A 629 9.07 26.80 -38.14
C ALA A 629 8.17 25.58 -37.86
N PRO A 630 8.73 24.39 -37.56
CA PRO A 630 7.93 23.21 -37.27
C PRO A 630 7.05 23.40 -36.03
N VAL A 631 5.93 22.71 -35.99
CA VAL A 631 5.12 22.62 -34.76
C VAL A 631 5.69 21.53 -33.85
N PHE A 632 5.41 21.61 -32.55
CA PHE A 632 5.95 20.63 -31.59
C PHE A 632 5.63 19.17 -31.94
N ALA A 633 4.46 18.90 -32.54
CA ALA A 633 4.07 17.56 -32.95
C ALA A 633 5.04 16.91 -33.94
N GLU A 634 5.67 17.71 -34.80
CA GLU A 634 6.59 17.23 -35.85
C GLU A 634 7.96 16.85 -35.28
N ILE A 635 8.38 17.46 -34.17
CA ILE A 635 9.69 17.21 -33.54
C ILE A 635 9.62 16.29 -32.31
N ALA A 636 8.41 15.89 -31.88
CA ALA A 636 8.21 15.21 -30.60
C ALA A 636 8.95 13.87 -30.52
N ASP A 637 9.02 13.10 -31.62
CA ASP A 637 9.74 11.83 -31.66
C ASP A 637 11.25 12.00 -31.63
N GLU A 638 11.77 12.97 -32.39
CA GLU A 638 13.19 13.31 -32.43
C GLU A 638 13.67 13.78 -31.06
N LEU A 639 12.95 14.72 -30.43
CA LEU A 639 13.26 15.22 -29.09
C LEU A 639 13.20 14.12 -28.03
N ALA A 640 12.19 13.25 -28.09
CA ALA A 640 12.08 12.13 -27.16
C ALA A 640 13.26 11.16 -27.32
N HIS A 641 13.70 10.90 -28.55
CA HIS A 641 14.83 10.06 -28.86
C HIS A 641 16.16 10.69 -28.39
N PHE A 642 16.40 11.96 -28.72
CA PHE A 642 17.63 12.68 -28.36
C PHE A 642 17.87 12.71 -26.85
N THR A 643 16.80 12.91 -26.08
CA THR A 643 16.83 12.99 -24.61
C THR A 643 16.73 11.64 -23.90
N GLN A 644 16.58 10.53 -24.63
CA GLN A 644 16.40 9.20 -24.05
C GLN A 644 17.64 8.78 -23.25
N GLY A 645 17.43 8.20 -22.07
CA GLY A 645 18.52 7.75 -21.18
C GLY A 645 19.33 8.87 -20.51
N CYS A 646 19.02 10.14 -20.80
CA CYS A 646 19.77 11.29 -20.28
C CYS A 646 19.12 11.87 -19.02
N VAL A 647 19.93 12.49 -18.15
CA VAL A 647 19.45 13.40 -17.10
C VAL A 647 19.15 14.75 -17.75
N PHE A 648 17.92 15.23 -17.58
CA PHE A 648 17.48 16.54 -18.05
C PHE A 648 18.02 17.62 -17.10
N VAL A 649 18.88 18.48 -17.61
CA VAL A 649 19.52 19.57 -16.85
C VAL A 649 19.02 20.90 -17.38
N ALA A 650 18.74 21.86 -16.50
CA ALA A 650 18.46 23.23 -16.92
C ALA A 650 18.71 24.22 -15.77
N HIS A 651 18.87 25.49 -16.12
CA HIS A 651 19.08 26.57 -15.17
C HIS A 651 17.74 27.10 -14.65
N ASN A 652 17.20 26.41 -13.63
CA ASN A 652 15.80 26.43 -13.17
C ASN A 652 14.93 25.34 -13.81
N VAL A 653 15.38 24.09 -13.70
CA VAL A 653 14.83 22.91 -14.39
C VAL A 653 13.32 22.68 -14.34
N ASN A 654 12.62 23.18 -13.33
CA ASN A 654 11.17 23.03 -13.27
C ASN A 654 10.44 23.86 -14.33
N PHE A 655 11.02 24.98 -14.75
CA PHE A 655 10.47 25.82 -15.81
C PHE A 655 10.50 25.05 -17.13
N ASP A 656 11.68 24.79 -17.67
CA ASP A 656 11.89 24.16 -19.00
C ASP A 656 11.21 22.80 -19.09
N PHE A 657 11.41 21.97 -18.07
CA PHE A 657 10.83 20.63 -18.03
C PHE A 657 9.29 20.66 -18.03
N SER A 658 8.67 21.63 -17.35
CA SER A 658 7.20 21.72 -17.30
C SER A 658 6.60 22.06 -18.67
N PHE A 659 7.27 22.90 -19.46
CA PHE A 659 6.85 23.23 -20.82
C PHE A 659 6.99 22.05 -21.77
N ILE A 660 8.15 21.37 -21.78
CA ILE A 660 8.35 20.16 -22.58
C ILE A 660 7.30 19.10 -22.22
N LYS A 661 7.08 18.88 -20.91
CA LYS A 661 6.06 17.95 -20.44
C LYS A 661 4.64 18.36 -20.88
N ALA A 662 4.31 19.65 -20.83
CA ALA A 662 3.00 20.15 -21.25
C ALA A 662 2.80 19.95 -22.77
N GLU A 663 3.83 20.18 -23.59
CA GLU A 663 3.73 19.94 -25.03
C GLU A 663 3.55 18.46 -25.37
N PHE A 664 4.26 17.53 -24.72
CA PHE A 664 3.98 16.10 -24.87
C PHE A 664 2.58 15.71 -24.37
N GLN A 665 2.12 16.31 -23.28
CA GLN A 665 0.78 16.05 -22.75
C GLN A 665 -0.33 16.47 -23.72
N ARG A 666 -0.14 17.55 -24.49
CA ARG A 666 -1.07 17.97 -25.57
C ARG A 666 -1.17 16.95 -26.70
N LEU A 667 -0.18 16.07 -26.84
CA LEU A 667 -0.17 14.95 -27.79
C LEU A 667 -0.63 13.63 -27.14
N ASP A 668 -1.21 13.66 -25.94
CA ASP A 668 -1.53 12.49 -25.12
C ASP A 668 -0.33 11.55 -24.86
N ARG A 669 0.88 12.13 -24.87
CA ARG A 669 2.14 11.42 -24.64
C ARG A 669 2.70 11.76 -23.27
N HIS A 670 3.21 10.74 -22.59
CA HIS A 670 3.89 10.93 -21.31
C HIS A 670 5.38 11.18 -21.52
N TYR A 671 5.89 12.31 -21.01
CA TYR A 671 7.32 12.61 -21.00
C TYR A 671 7.87 12.60 -19.57
N SER A 672 8.96 11.85 -19.36
CA SER A 672 9.61 11.69 -18.05
C SER A 672 11.10 11.46 -18.22
N ARG A 673 11.90 12.28 -17.52
CA ARG A 673 13.36 12.15 -17.39
C ARG A 673 13.76 12.47 -15.94
N PRO A 674 14.87 11.92 -15.42
CA PRO A 674 15.52 12.47 -14.23
C PRO A 674 15.85 13.95 -14.45
N LYS A 675 15.81 14.77 -13.40
CA LYS A 675 15.99 16.23 -13.51
C LYS A 675 17.08 16.74 -12.58
N LEU A 676 17.95 17.62 -13.08
CA LEU A 676 18.97 18.31 -12.30
C LEU A 676 18.88 19.83 -12.55
N CYS A 677 18.97 20.61 -11.48
CA CYS A 677 18.85 22.07 -11.56
C CYS A 677 20.20 22.71 -11.28
N THR A 678 20.80 23.38 -12.26
CA THR A 678 22.13 23.99 -12.06
C THR A 678 22.10 25.08 -11.00
N VAL A 679 21.00 25.84 -10.82
CA VAL A 679 20.84 26.78 -9.70
C VAL A 679 21.03 26.10 -8.35
N ARG A 680 20.38 24.94 -8.16
CA ARG A 680 20.43 24.21 -6.89
C ARG A 680 21.81 23.59 -6.67
N GLU A 681 22.39 23.00 -7.71
CA GLU A 681 23.69 22.36 -7.56
C GLU A 681 24.82 23.40 -7.42
N MET A 682 24.74 24.56 -8.10
CA MET A 682 25.67 25.68 -7.90
C MET A 682 25.61 26.23 -6.48
N ARG A 683 24.41 26.36 -5.88
CA ARG A 683 24.27 26.79 -4.47
C ARG A 683 24.94 25.85 -3.48
N LYS A 684 24.93 24.55 -3.78
CA LYS A 684 25.61 23.54 -2.95
C LYS A 684 27.12 23.57 -3.17
N ALA A 685 27.55 23.62 -4.43
CA ALA A 685 28.97 23.56 -4.80
C ALA A 685 29.73 24.85 -4.44
N PHE A 686 29.07 26.00 -4.54
CA PHE A 686 29.66 27.33 -4.35
C PHE A 686 28.72 28.20 -3.49
N PRO A 687 28.60 27.93 -2.17
CA PRO A 687 27.70 28.69 -1.30
C PRO A 687 28.13 30.15 -1.13
N GLY A 688 27.19 31.04 -0.77
CA GLY A 688 27.49 32.43 -0.41
C GLY A 688 27.51 33.46 -1.56
N LEU A 689 27.31 33.06 -2.81
CA LEU A 689 27.22 34.01 -3.93
C LEU A 689 25.99 34.93 -3.84
N ALA A 690 26.16 36.20 -4.23
CA ALA A 690 25.12 37.22 -4.16
C ALA A 690 23.89 36.95 -5.06
N SER A 691 24.08 36.20 -6.15
CA SER A 691 23.02 35.82 -7.09
C SER A 691 23.38 34.52 -7.80
N TYR A 692 22.37 33.68 -8.05
CA TYR A 692 22.49 32.43 -8.79
C TYR A 692 21.69 32.44 -10.09
N SER A 693 21.48 33.63 -10.66
CA SER A 693 20.95 33.75 -12.03
C SER A 693 22.04 33.40 -13.03
N LEU A 694 21.64 32.91 -14.22
CA LEU A 694 22.57 32.47 -15.26
C LEU A 694 23.59 33.58 -15.58
N ALA A 695 23.09 34.79 -15.87
CA ALA A 695 23.90 35.96 -16.18
C ALA A 695 24.95 36.32 -15.12
N ASN A 696 24.60 36.22 -13.84
CA ASN A 696 25.50 36.59 -12.75
C ASN A 696 26.52 35.50 -12.49
N LEU A 697 26.13 34.23 -12.61
CA LEU A 697 27.06 33.11 -12.46
C LEU A 697 28.06 33.06 -13.62
N THR A 698 27.60 33.23 -14.86
CA THR A 698 28.49 33.24 -16.03
C THR A 698 29.48 34.39 -15.95
N ARG A 699 29.06 35.59 -15.52
CA ARG A 699 29.98 36.70 -15.24
C ARG A 699 30.96 36.39 -14.11
N HIS A 700 30.49 35.78 -13.02
CA HIS A 700 31.34 35.46 -11.87
C HIS A 700 32.44 34.45 -12.22
N PHE A 701 32.09 33.41 -12.98
CA PHE A 701 33.01 32.34 -13.37
C PHE A 701 33.70 32.59 -14.73
N SER A 702 33.56 33.80 -15.30
CA SER A 702 34.15 34.16 -16.60
C SER A 702 33.79 33.18 -17.73
N ILE A 703 32.53 32.74 -17.76
CA ILE A 703 31.98 31.88 -18.83
C ILE A 703 31.46 32.78 -19.94
N ASP A 704 32.00 32.61 -21.14
CA ASP A 704 31.59 33.38 -22.31
C ASP A 704 30.14 33.10 -22.71
N MET A 705 29.35 34.17 -22.85
CA MET A 705 28.00 34.13 -23.41
C MET A 705 27.94 34.97 -24.68
N THR A 706 27.63 34.35 -25.80
CA THR A 706 27.60 35.03 -27.11
C THR A 706 26.34 35.86 -27.32
N ARG A 707 25.18 35.37 -26.87
CA ARG A 707 23.89 36.08 -26.85
C ARG A 707 23.01 35.59 -25.72
N HIS A 708 22.72 36.44 -24.74
CA HIS A 708 21.74 36.14 -23.71
C HIS A 708 20.32 36.10 -24.33
N HIS A 709 19.46 35.16 -23.88
CA HIS A 709 18.08 34.97 -24.39
C HIS A 709 18.00 34.36 -25.79
N ARG A 710 18.93 33.44 -26.06
CA ARG A 710 18.82 32.47 -27.15
C ARG A 710 19.04 31.10 -26.56
N ALA A 711 18.10 30.20 -26.80
CA ALA A 711 18.04 28.94 -26.07
C ALA A 711 19.35 28.13 -26.16
N MET A 712 19.97 28.06 -27.33
CA MET A 712 21.26 27.35 -27.48
C MET A 712 22.41 28.01 -26.70
N SER A 713 22.49 29.35 -26.69
CA SER A 713 23.55 30.06 -25.96
C SER A 713 23.41 29.85 -24.45
N ASP A 714 22.18 29.91 -23.94
CA ASP A 714 21.90 29.75 -22.52
C ASP A 714 22.08 28.28 -22.08
N ALA A 715 21.75 27.31 -22.94
CA ALA A 715 22.04 25.88 -22.73
C ALA A 715 23.55 25.59 -22.65
N VAL A 716 24.37 26.19 -23.53
CA VAL A 716 25.84 26.05 -23.50
C VAL A 716 26.41 26.65 -22.21
N ALA A 717 25.94 27.83 -21.81
CA ALA A 717 26.35 28.46 -20.57
C ALA A 717 25.99 27.61 -19.33
N ALA A 718 24.77 27.05 -19.30
CA ALA A 718 24.33 26.15 -18.25
C ALA A 718 25.14 24.83 -18.25
N ALA A 719 25.62 24.36 -19.41
CA ALA A 719 26.49 23.18 -19.51
C ALA A 719 27.88 23.45 -18.90
N ALA A 720 28.43 24.64 -19.11
CA ALA A 720 29.67 25.06 -18.45
C ALA A 720 29.49 25.13 -16.91
N LEU A 721 28.35 25.63 -16.41
CA LEU A 721 28.05 25.59 -14.97
C LEU A 721 27.93 24.15 -14.44
N LEU A 722 27.30 23.25 -15.20
CA LEU A 722 27.22 21.83 -14.84
C LEU A 722 28.62 21.20 -14.75
N HIS A 723 29.54 21.58 -15.65
CA HIS A 723 30.92 21.11 -15.61
C HIS A 723 31.60 21.50 -14.28
N LEU A 724 31.55 22.79 -13.91
CA LEU A 724 32.10 23.29 -12.63
C LEU A 724 31.50 22.58 -11.41
N VAL A 725 30.18 22.34 -11.41
CA VAL A 725 29.51 21.57 -10.35
C VAL A 725 30.08 20.17 -10.26
N ASN A 726 30.25 19.49 -11.39
CA ASN A 726 30.73 18.11 -11.42
C ASN A 726 32.20 18.01 -11.02
N GLU A 727 33.06 18.97 -11.40
CA GLU A 727 34.43 19.08 -10.89
C GLU A 727 34.44 19.19 -9.36
N LYS A 728 33.62 20.09 -8.81
CA LYS A 728 33.51 20.24 -7.35
C LYS A 728 33.03 18.97 -6.67
N ARG A 729 32.04 18.28 -7.25
CA ARG A 729 31.53 17.00 -6.73
C ARG A 729 32.60 15.91 -6.75
N ALA A 730 33.44 15.87 -7.79
CA ALA A 730 34.55 14.91 -7.86
C ALA A 730 35.59 15.16 -6.76
N GLU A 731 35.94 16.43 -6.46
CA GLU A 731 36.83 16.77 -5.35
C GLU A 731 36.31 16.24 -4.00
N TYR A 732 35.02 16.42 -3.71
CA TYR A 732 34.41 15.93 -2.48
C TYR A 732 34.40 14.40 -2.39
N SER A 733 34.16 13.69 -3.50
CA SER A 733 34.20 12.23 -3.52
C SER A 733 35.60 11.69 -3.22
N VAL A 734 36.66 12.30 -3.77
CA VAL A 734 38.05 11.89 -3.50
C VAL A 734 38.44 12.14 -2.05
N ALA A 735 38.03 13.27 -1.46
CA ALA A 735 38.33 13.62 -0.07
C ALA A 735 37.65 12.69 0.95
N LEU A 736 36.46 12.17 0.63
CA LEU A 736 35.74 11.18 1.42
C LEU A 736 36.41 9.79 1.36
N ASP A 737 36.91 9.38 0.20
CA ASP A 737 37.61 8.10 0.02
C ASP A 737 39.03 8.11 0.62
N SER A 738 39.70 9.27 0.69
CA SER A 738 41.02 9.42 1.31
C SER A 738 40.99 9.63 2.83
N GLY A 739 39.80 9.59 3.45
CA GLY A 739 39.62 9.81 4.89
C GLY A 739 40.01 11.23 5.35
N THR A 740 40.07 12.19 4.43
CA THR A 740 40.60 13.54 4.68
C THR A 740 39.48 14.59 4.70
N VAL A 741 38.46 14.42 5.55
CA VAL A 741 37.67 15.55 6.06
C VAL A 741 37.27 15.27 7.52
N LEU A 742 38.03 15.87 8.44
CA LEU A 742 37.57 16.27 9.76
C LEU A 742 37.07 17.71 9.68
N SER A 743 36.02 17.97 10.48
CA SER A 743 35.57 19.28 10.97
C SER A 743 35.36 20.37 9.91
N GLU A 744 34.12 20.54 9.49
CA GLU A 744 33.37 21.80 9.60
C GLU A 744 32.03 21.62 8.88
N LEU A 745 30.95 21.59 9.66
CA LEU A 745 29.60 22.12 9.39
C LEU A 745 28.59 21.38 10.29
N ASP A 746 28.22 22.06 11.38
CA ASP A 746 27.01 21.85 12.18
C ASP A 746 25.72 22.07 11.35
#